data_AF-A0A0D9Z371-F1
#
_entry.id   AF-A0A0D9Z371-F1
#
_cell.length_a   1.000
_cell.length_b   1.000
_cell.length_c   1.000
_cell.angle_alpha   90.00
_cell.angle_beta   90.00
_cell.angle_gamma   90.00
#
_symmetry.space_group_name_H-M   'P 1'
#
loop_
_entity.id
_entity.type
_entity.pdbx_description
1 polymer ?
#
loop_
_entity_poly.entity_id
_entity_poly.type
_entity_poly.pdbx_seq_one_letter_code
_entity_poly.pdbx_strand_id
1 'polypeptide(L)'
;MAETAITAVLSKFGELASREAAVLVQVGNDIMLLRDRLEWLQAFVRDADRRRRLASDDFTRVWVRQTRDVAFDAEDALDHFFHKVDLEAQGYRGWRIWRRYLTGCTTQISVRHDLSGQIKRIKSRLDQISENHKEFKIEHTPGAWTSSITEVAAWDNIGDAPVGFDGYLRALENHLLSHEHTPQQRFISILGETGIGKSTLMLTICNKIIKDHENHFDKLIWYNMPPNSSANDLLKQVYERAPDKVPSEGEDTDITKKLRSFLHDKRYLVILGGINSITASLPDNRNGSRVVLILEPESQEVAKHADTLNKKVDADSKNISGSTIQLGRLNESQSAELFCRRVYGYNYTKPRGYKVSYNEQVFKITGGHPLAIVVLAGLLRSKEMPVEWDSVLQQLMPGVEAGESQGNKIAGVLLTKEKPFEWDALLQQLMPTTEAKLSNRMAIERIFSTSFDDLPHDLKSCFLYFAAYPTNITHPADQIMRMWIAEGFIKPEKGKNMEDLAQEYLKELISRFLVEVKYRNECEKIELVQVHNRLLRFLQSEAREASFIEIHDNTDVLAPAAVRRLSIQNDSGNYIPFGNRFPKLRSFICRVEEGEGASATPDLKNDTKNIPRKDPLKFLCGSKFLRVISIGGIHLAELPDAIGDMIHLRYIGVTSCDLENLPSSIGRLLNLQTLDIRNSKVKIIAPKFWRIKTLRHVIAAQLQLPNSVGELNNLQTLHGVKPAENWGGLTCPLDMMTNLQSLELHGFNDANHGVALERALQKLELLGHLKLTGDKIPSSVFTAPSLRYVESLVLDGDIKWADNSSNTSNYSPEVALGICELRPNLTVLKLNSVSKELEEFIEKIRPHLTVYECPTRTDA
;
A
#
# COMPACT_ATOMS: atom_id res chain seq x y z
N MET A 1 -13.06 4.96 -14.92
CA MET A 1 -12.38 3.64 -15.07
C MET A 1 -12.80 2.86 -16.33
N ALA A 2 -13.74 3.35 -17.14
CA ALA A 2 -14.02 2.72 -18.44
C ALA A 2 -12.80 2.84 -19.37
N GLU A 3 -12.08 3.96 -19.32
CA GLU A 3 -10.88 4.22 -20.11
C GLU A 3 -9.72 3.26 -19.82
N THR A 4 -9.49 2.93 -18.54
CA THR A 4 -8.44 1.96 -18.16
C THR A 4 -8.78 0.56 -18.64
N ALA A 5 -10.06 0.18 -18.60
CA ALA A 5 -10.54 -1.08 -19.18
C ALA A 5 -10.34 -1.12 -20.71
N ILE A 6 -10.68 -0.04 -21.41
CA ILE A 6 -10.47 0.09 -22.85
C ILE A 6 -8.97 -0.02 -23.18
N THR A 7 -8.12 0.69 -22.44
CA THR A 7 -6.66 0.68 -22.64
C THR A 7 -6.09 -0.73 -22.49
N ALA A 8 -6.57 -1.49 -21.50
CA ALA A 8 -6.16 -2.89 -21.31
C ALA A 8 -6.54 -3.78 -22.52
N VAL A 9 -7.73 -3.56 -23.10
CA VAL A 9 -8.16 -4.28 -24.30
C VAL A 9 -7.31 -3.90 -25.52
N LEU A 10 -7.04 -2.60 -25.73
CA LEU A 10 -6.21 -2.11 -26.84
C LEU A 10 -4.78 -2.68 -26.77
N SER A 11 -4.18 -2.71 -25.57
CA SER A 11 -2.87 -3.33 -25.35
C SER A 11 -2.85 -4.81 -25.70
N LYS A 12 -3.89 -5.56 -25.32
CA LYS A 12 -4.04 -6.99 -25.66
C LYS A 12 -4.26 -7.23 -27.14
N PHE A 13 -4.94 -6.33 -27.85
CA PHE A 13 -5.01 -6.41 -29.31
C PHE A 13 -3.63 -6.23 -29.94
N GLY A 14 -2.79 -5.34 -29.41
CA GLY A 14 -1.38 -5.22 -29.82
C GLY A 14 -0.60 -6.52 -29.59
N GLU A 15 -0.78 -7.15 -28.41
CA GLU A 15 -0.16 -8.45 -28.11
C GLU A 15 -0.64 -9.55 -29.08
N LEU A 16 -1.96 -9.63 -29.32
CA LEU A 16 -2.56 -10.59 -30.24
C LEU A 16 -2.01 -10.42 -31.66
N ALA A 17 -1.91 -9.17 -32.13
CA ALA A 17 -1.37 -8.86 -33.45
C ALA A 17 0.10 -9.26 -33.59
N SER A 18 0.89 -9.13 -32.53
CA SER A 18 2.31 -9.52 -32.55
C SER A 18 2.54 -11.04 -32.46
N ARG A 19 1.67 -11.77 -31.74
CA ARG A 19 1.83 -13.21 -31.49
C ARG A 19 1.18 -14.11 -32.55
N GLU A 20 0.05 -13.70 -33.12
CA GLU A 20 -0.84 -14.59 -33.88
C GLU A 20 -1.24 -13.99 -35.25
N ALA A 21 -0.26 -13.86 -36.15
CA ALA A 21 -0.48 -13.36 -37.51
C ALA A 21 -1.55 -14.16 -38.28
N ALA A 22 -1.73 -15.45 -37.99
CA ALA A 22 -2.74 -16.30 -38.61
C ALA A 22 -4.18 -16.05 -38.10
N VAL A 23 -4.37 -15.52 -36.89
CA VAL A 23 -5.70 -15.14 -36.35
C VAL A 23 -6.23 -13.89 -37.07
N LEU A 24 -5.33 -12.97 -37.43
CA LEU A 24 -5.66 -11.77 -38.20
C LEU A 24 -6.25 -12.10 -39.59
N VAL A 25 -5.92 -13.25 -40.17
CA VAL A 25 -6.43 -13.65 -41.50
C VAL A 25 -7.93 -13.99 -41.47
N GLN A 26 -8.47 -14.49 -40.34
CA GLN A 26 -9.89 -14.90 -40.24
C GLN A 26 -10.78 -13.93 -39.43
N VAL A 27 -10.24 -13.28 -38.40
CA VAL A 27 -11.00 -12.41 -37.47
C VAL A 27 -10.49 -10.96 -37.49
N GLY A 28 -9.44 -10.66 -38.28
CA GLY A 28 -8.74 -9.37 -38.26
C GLY A 28 -9.64 -8.17 -38.51
N ASN A 29 -10.57 -8.25 -39.46
CA ASN A 29 -11.47 -7.13 -39.78
C ASN A 29 -12.39 -6.76 -38.59
N ASP A 30 -12.97 -7.76 -37.91
CA ASP A 30 -13.85 -7.51 -36.76
C ASP A 30 -13.05 -7.00 -35.54
N ILE A 31 -11.83 -7.50 -35.34
CA ILE A 31 -10.91 -7.05 -34.28
C ILE A 31 -10.48 -5.60 -34.52
N MET A 32 -10.06 -5.25 -35.74
CA MET A 32 -9.64 -3.90 -36.09
C MET A 32 -10.79 -2.90 -35.93
N LEU A 33 -11.99 -3.23 -36.41
CA LEU A 33 -13.16 -2.38 -36.24
C LEU A 33 -13.53 -2.17 -34.76
N LEU A 34 -13.43 -3.21 -33.93
CA LEU A 34 -13.66 -3.09 -32.50
C LEU A 34 -12.57 -2.23 -31.83
N ARG A 35 -11.30 -2.41 -32.19
CA ARG A 35 -10.17 -1.59 -31.71
C ARG A 35 -10.39 -0.12 -32.03
N ASP A 36 -10.61 0.21 -33.30
CA ASP A 36 -10.79 1.60 -33.76
C ASP A 36 -11.99 2.26 -33.05
N ARG A 37 -13.08 1.49 -32.84
CA ARG A 37 -14.24 1.99 -32.10
C ARG A 37 -13.98 2.18 -30.61
N LEU A 38 -13.21 1.30 -29.99
CA LEU A 38 -12.79 1.44 -28.60
C LEU A 38 -11.86 2.66 -28.41
N GLU A 39 -10.97 2.95 -29.36
CA GLU A 39 -10.14 4.17 -29.35
C GLU A 39 -11.01 5.45 -29.36
N TRP A 40 -12.03 5.51 -30.22
CA TRP A 40 -13.00 6.61 -30.20
C TRP A 40 -13.75 6.73 -28.87
N LEU A 41 -14.19 5.60 -28.31
CA LEU A 41 -14.87 5.57 -27.02
C LEU A 41 -13.95 5.96 -25.87
N GLN A 42 -12.65 5.68 -25.97
CA GLN A 42 -11.66 6.07 -24.97
C GLN A 42 -11.60 7.59 -24.84
N ALA A 43 -11.47 8.30 -25.97
CA ALA A 43 -11.43 9.75 -26.01
C ALA A 43 -12.70 10.37 -25.41
N PHE A 44 -13.85 9.74 -25.66
CA PHE A 44 -15.13 10.21 -25.15
C PHE A 44 -15.32 9.93 -23.65
N VAL A 45 -15.00 8.71 -23.20
CA VAL A 45 -15.08 8.30 -21.80
C VAL A 45 -14.24 9.21 -20.91
N ARG A 46 -13.09 9.69 -21.40
CA ARG A 46 -12.23 10.62 -20.67
C ARG A 46 -12.96 11.92 -20.29
N ASP A 47 -13.76 12.47 -21.19
CA ASP A 47 -14.58 13.66 -20.92
C ASP A 47 -15.79 13.33 -20.04
N ALA A 48 -16.42 12.18 -20.27
CA ALA A 48 -17.60 11.70 -19.53
C ALA A 48 -17.32 11.35 -18.06
N ASP A 49 -16.22 10.62 -17.76
CA ASP A 49 -15.79 10.26 -16.40
C ASP A 49 -15.60 11.53 -15.55
N ARG A 50 -15.11 12.63 -16.15
CA ARG A 50 -14.94 13.92 -15.49
C ARG A 50 -16.27 14.62 -15.22
N ARG A 51 -17.15 14.73 -16.22
CA ARG A 51 -18.46 15.41 -16.06
C ARG A 51 -19.34 14.75 -15.02
N ARG A 52 -19.29 13.41 -14.94
CA ARG A 52 -20.06 12.63 -13.95
C ARG A 52 -19.83 13.09 -12.51
N ARG A 53 -18.64 13.63 -12.18
CA ARG A 53 -18.30 14.09 -10.83
C ARG A 53 -18.66 15.55 -10.57
N LEU A 54 -18.77 16.36 -11.64
CA LEU A 54 -19.08 17.79 -11.57
C LEU A 54 -20.58 18.08 -11.69
N ALA A 55 -21.32 17.22 -12.38
CA ALA A 55 -22.76 17.36 -12.60
C ALA A 55 -23.47 16.02 -12.30
N SER A 56 -24.66 16.09 -11.70
CA SER A 56 -25.55 14.95 -11.47
C SER A 56 -26.21 14.46 -12.76
N ASP A 57 -25.42 14.11 -13.77
CA ASP A 57 -25.93 13.55 -15.02
C ASP A 57 -25.96 12.02 -14.94
N ASP A 58 -27.13 11.51 -14.56
CA ASP A 58 -27.39 10.07 -14.45
C ASP A 58 -27.25 9.35 -15.80
N PHE A 59 -27.50 10.02 -16.92
CA PHE A 59 -27.37 9.42 -18.25
C PHE A 59 -25.91 9.16 -18.60
N THR A 60 -25.02 10.15 -18.39
CA THR A 60 -23.58 9.97 -18.57
C THR A 60 -23.05 8.85 -17.67
N ARG A 61 -23.51 8.75 -16.42
CA ARG A 61 -23.14 7.67 -15.49
C ARG A 61 -23.52 6.28 -16.03
N VAL A 62 -24.74 6.11 -16.52
CA VAL A 62 -25.22 4.84 -17.08
C VAL A 62 -24.43 4.46 -18.32
N TRP A 63 -24.17 5.42 -19.21
CA TRP A 63 -23.44 5.18 -20.45
C TRP A 63 -21.99 4.78 -20.20
N VAL A 64 -21.26 5.49 -19.32
CA VAL A 64 -19.89 5.13 -18.91
C VAL A 64 -19.84 3.72 -18.33
N ARG A 65 -20.82 3.36 -17.50
CA ARG A 65 -20.94 2.01 -16.93
C ARG A 65 -21.11 0.96 -18.03
N GLN A 66 -22.01 1.17 -18.98
CA GLN A 66 -22.23 0.23 -20.09
C GLN A 66 -20.98 0.08 -20.97
N THR A 67 -20.31 1.18 -21.30
CA THR A 67 -19.05 1.17 -22.08
C THR A 67 -17.95 0.40 -21.36
N ARG A 68 -17.80 0.60 -20.04
CA ARG A 68 -16.88 -0.19 -19.21
C ARG A 68 -17.20 -1.68 -19.28
N ASP A 69 -18.47 -2.05 -19.14
CA ASP A 69 -18.88 -3.46 -19.12
C ASP A 69 -18.63 -4.13 -20.48
N VAL A 70 -18.78 -3.40 -21.59
CA VAL A 70 -18.39 -3.88 -22.94
C VAL A 70 -16.88 -4.08 -23.06
N ALA A 71 -16.07 -3.13 -22.57
CA ALA A 71 -14.62 -3.28 -22.56
C ALA A 71 -14.20 -4.49 -21.71
N PHE A 72 -14.86 -4.70 -20.58
CA PHE A 72 -14.67 -5.88 -19.75
C PHE A 72 -15.01 -7.19 -20.47
N ASP A 73 -16.13 -7.26 -21.19
CA ASP A 73 -16.48 -8.45 -21.95
C ASP A 73 -15.48 -8.74 -23.10
N ALA A 74 -14.99 -7.69 -23.77
CA ALA A 74 -13.91 -7.83 -24.76
C ALA A 74 -12.61 -8.34 -24.14
N GLU A 75 -12.29 -7.85 -22.95
CA GLU A 75 -11.11 -8.28 -22.23
C GLU A 75 -11.20 -9.75 -21.79
N ASP A 76 -12.36 -10.19 -21.30
CA ASP A 76 -12.59 -11.57 -20.87
C ASP A 76 -12.57 -12.55 -22.06
N ALA A 77 -13.08 -12.12 -23.23
CA ALA A 77 -12.99 -12.90 -24.46
C ALA A 77 -11.54 -13.12 -24.90
N LEU A 78 -10.72 -12.07 -24.83
CA LEU A 78 -9.28 -12.14 -25.12
C LEU A 78 -8.53 -12.99 -24.10
N ASP A 79 -8.77 -12.80 -22.80
CA ASP A 79 -8.14 -13.59 -21.75
C ASP A 79 -8.49 -15.08 -21.88
N HIS A 80 -9.74 -15.41 -22.20
CA HIS A 80 -10.16 -16.80 -22.44
C HIS A 80 -9.48 -17.42 -23.65
N PHE A 81 -9.29 -16.63 -24.72
CA PHE A 81 -8.53 -17.05 -25.88
C PHE A 81 -7.07 -17.33 -25.53
N PHE A 82 -6.37 -16.37 -24.91
CA PHE A 82 -4.98 -16.54 -24.49
C PHE A 82 -4.82 -17.73 -23.53
N HIS A 83 -5.74 -17.90 -22.59
CA HIS A 83 -5.73 -19.03 -21.68
C HIS A 83 -5.80 -20.38 -22.41
N LYS A 84 -6.66 -20.51 -23.43
CA LYS A 84 -6.77 -21.74 -24.24
C LYS A 84 -5.50 -21.99 -25.05
N VAL A 85 -4.95 -20.96 -25.70
CA VAL A 85 -3.73 -21.05 -26.52
C VAL A 85 -2.51 -21.43 -25.65
N ASP A 86 -2.34 -20.77 -24.51
CA ASP A 86 -1.22 -21.01 -23.60
C ASP A 86 -1.27 -22.43 -23.00
N LEU A 87 -2.47 -22.93 -22.64
CA LEU A 87 -2.62 -24.31 -22.18
C LEU A 87 -2.30 -25.36 -23.27
N GLU A 88 -2.66 -25.07 -24.53
CA GLU A 88 -2.36 -25.92 -25.68
C GLU A 88 -0.86 -26.03 -25.92
N ALA A 89 -0.14 -24.90 -25.85
CA ALA A 89 1.32 -24.87 -25.98
C ALA A 89 2.05 -25.63 -24.85
N GLN A 90 1.44 -25.71 -23.65
CA GLN A 90 2.08 -26.23 -22.44
C GLN A 90 1.83 -27.74 -22.16
N GLY A 91 1.01 -28.43 -22.95
CA GLY A 91 0.85 -29.90 -22.86
C GLY A 91 0.22 -30.42 -21.56
N TYR A 92 -0.82 -29.74 -21.07
CA TYR A 92 -1.42 -29.93 -19.74
C TYR A 92 -2.11 -31.30 -19.51
N ARG A 93 -2.09 -31.83 -18.27
CA ARG A 93 -2.34 -33.25 -17.89
C ARG A 93 -3.69 -33.88 -18.30
N GLY A 94 -4.76 -33.11 -18.52
CA GLY A 94 -6.04 -33.67 -19.01
C GLY A 94 -5.99 -34.17 -20.45
N TRP A 95 -4.93 -33.83 -21.18
CA TRP A 95 -4.85 -34.00 -22.63
C TRP A 95 -4.25 -35.33 -23.09
N ARG A 96 -3.70 -36.17 -22.20
CA ARG A 96 -3.06 -37.44 -22.64
C ARG A 96 -4.01 -38.38 -23.37
N ILE A 97 -5.31 -38.34 -23.06
CA ILE A 97 -6.35 -39.14 -23.73
C ILE A 97 -6.69 -38.56 -25.11
N TRP A 98 -6.51 -37.25 -25.29
CA TRP A 98 -6.81 -36.50 -26.52
C TRP A 98 -5.60 -36.35 -27.45
N ARG A 99 -4.37 -36.65 -26.98
CA ARG A 99 -3.12 -36.59 -27.77
C ARG A 99 -3.14 -37.48 -29.02
N ARG A 100 -4.08 -38.43 -29.11
CA ARG A 100 -4.28 -39.29 -30.28
C ARG A 100 -5.12 -38.65 -31.39
N TYR A 101 -5.77 -37.51 -31.13
CA TYR A 101 -6.66 -36.80 -32.05
C TYR A 101 -6.20 -35.37 -32.40
N LEU A 102 -5.04 -34.92 -31.90
CA LEU A 102 -4.75 -33.48 -31.76
C LEU A 102 -3.37 -33.03 -32.27
N THR A 103 -3.04 -33.47 -33.48
CA THR A 103 -2.06 -32.82 -34.36
C THR A 103 -2.74 -32.17 -35.58
N GLY A 104 -4.05 -31.92 -35.52
CA GLY A 104 -4.86 -31.42 -36.65
C GLY A 104 -5.32 -29.97 -36.50
N CYS A 105 -5.36 -29.25 -37.62
CA CYS A 105 -5.81 -27.87 -37.81
C CYS A 105 -7.19 -27.51 -37.18
N THR A 106 -7.99 -28.49 -36.76
CA THR A 106 -9.41 -28.36 -36.42
C THR A 106 -9.69 -27.74 -35.04
N THR A 107 -8.83 -27.93 -34.04
CA THR A 107 -9.04 -27.35 -32.69
C THR A 107 -8.68 -25.87 -32.62
N GLN A 108 -7.60 -25.45 -33.28
CA GLN A 108 -7.26 -24.02 -33.43
C GLN A 108 -8.35 -23.23 -34.15
N ILE A 109 -8.98 -23.84 -35.17
CA ILE A 109 -10.13 -23.26 -35.88
C ILE A 109 -11.34 -23.07 -34.93
N SER A 110 -11.64 -24.06 -34.08
CA SER A 110 -12.75 -23.96 -33.12
C SER A 110 -12.54 -22.85 -32.07
N VAL A 111 -11.32 -22.69 -31.55
CA VAL A 111 -11.00 -21.62 -30.58
C VAL A 111 -11.08 -20.24 -31.23
N ARG A 112 -10.68 -20.11 -32.49
CA ARG A 112 -10.79 -18.87 -33.28
C ARG A 112 -12.24 -18.52 -33.61
N HIS A 113 -13.07 -19.50 -33.98
CA HIS A 113 -14.50 -19.27 -34.21
C HIS A 113 -15.23 -18.84 -32.94
N ASP A 114 -14.88 -19.40 -31.77
CA ASP A 114 -15.42 -18.99 -30.47
C ASP A 114 -15.10 -17.50 -30.20
N LEU A 115 -13.83 -17.09 -30.34
CA LEU A 115 -13.42 -15.68 -30.20
C LEU A 115 -14.16 -14.77 -31.19
N SER A 116 -14.25 -15.17 -32.47
CA SER A 116 -14.97 -14.40 -33.50
C SER A 116 -16.47 -14.22 -33.14
N GLY A 117 -17.12 -15.28 -32.67
CA GLY A 117 -18.51 -15.21 -32.22
C GLY A 117 -18.70 -14.26 -31.03
N GLN A 118 -17.77 -14.26 -30.08
CA GLN A 118 -17.80 -13.35 -28.93
C GLN A 118 -17.58 -11.89 -29.35
N ILE A 119 -16.58 -11.62 -30.20
CA ILE A 119 -16.30 -10.27 -30.72
C ILE A 119 -17.50 -9.70 -31.50
N LYS A 120 -18.17 -10.51 -32.32
CA LYS A 120 -19.38 -10.08 -33.04
C LYS A 120 -20.53 -9.70 -32.09
N ARG A 121 -20.72 -10.45 -31.01
CA ARG A 121 -21.73 -10.12 -29.98
C ARG A 121 -21.39 -8.81 -29.25
N ILE A 122 -20.13 -8.62 -28.90
CA ILE A 122 -19.63 -7.39 -28.25
C ILE A 122 -19.86 -6.18 -29.15
N LYS A 123 -19.52 -6.31 -30.44
CA LYS A 123 -19.76 -5.27 -31.45
C LYS A 123 -21.23 -4.89 -31.54
N SER A 124 -22.14 -5.88 -31.67
CA SER A 124 -23.58 -5.63 -31.74
C SER A 124 -24.12 -4.91 -30.49
N ARG A 125 -23.64 -5.29 -29.30
CA ARG A 125 -24.01 -4.62 -28.04
C ARG A 125 -23.49 -3.17 -28.00
N LEU A 126 -22.29 -2.93 -28.51
CA LEU A 126 -21.71 -1.59 -28.60
C LEU A 126 -22.45 -0.69 -29.60
N ASP A 127 -22.94 -1.28 -30.70
CA ASP A 127 -23.80 -0.59 -31.68
C ASP A 127 -25.08 -0.10 -31.01
N GLN A 128 -25.76 -0.97 -30.25
CA GLN A 128 -26.98 -0.63 -29.50
C GLN A 128 -26.74 0.49 -28.47
N ILE A 129 -25.65 0.43 -27.71
CA ILE A 129 -25.31 1.48 -26.72
C ILE A 129 -25.07 2.82 -27.42
N SER A 130 -24.44 2.81 -28.59
CA SER A 130 -24.18 4.02 -29.37
C SER A 130 -25.45 4.61 -29.98
N GLU A 131 -26.41 3.78 -30.38
CA GLU A 131 -27.72 4.23 -30.87
C GLU A 131 -28.52 4.91 -29.75
N ASN A 132 -28.59 4.27 -28.57
CA ASN A 132 -29.23 4.84 -27.39
C ASN A 132 -28.62 6.21 -27.05
N HIS A 133 -27.30 6.36 -27.10
CA HIS A 133 -26.65 7.65 -26.84
C HIS A 133 -27.08 8.76 -27.82
N LYS A 134 -27.26 8.44 -29.11
CA LYS A 134 -27.73 9.43 -30.12
C LYS A 134 -29.16 9.88 -29.85
N GLU A 135 -30.00 8.98 -29.33
CA GLU A 135 -31.41 9.25 -29.03
C GLU A 135 -31.58 10.24 -27.86
N PHE A 136 -30.69 10.19 -26.85
CA PHE A 136 -30.79 11.03 -25.65
C PHE A 136 -29.98 12.34 -25.66
N LYS A 137 -29.37 12.72 -26.81
CA LYS A 137 -28.69 14.02 -27.07
C LYS A 137 -27.88 14.61 -25.90
N ILE A 138 -26.83 13.92 -25.45
CA ILE A 138 -25.87 14.47 -24.50
C ILE A 138 -24.97 15.49 -25.23
N GLU A 139 -25.16 16.80 -24.99
CA GLU A 139 -24.40 17.86 -25.65
C GLU A 139 -22.92 17.86 -25.25
N HIS A 140 -22.04 18.13 -26.23
CA HIS A 140 -20.59 18.19 -26.05
C HIS A 140 -20.10 19.63 -25.97
N THR A 141 -19.50 19.99 -24.84
CA THR A 141 -18.58 21.12 -24.72
C THR A 141 -17.19 20.56 -24.38
N PRO A 142 -16.22 20.63 -25.31
CA PRO A 142 -14.87 20.12 -25.06
C PRO A 142 -14.22 20.90 -23.90
N GLY A 143 -14.00 20.23 -22.77
CA GLY A 143 -13.19 20.78 -21.69
C GLY A 143 -11.71 20.49 -21.96
N ALA A 144 -10.96 21.51 -22.37
CA ALA A 144 -9.53 21.40 -22.72
C ALA A 144 -8.66 21.13 -21.47
N TRP A 145 -8.58 19.87 -21.04
CA TRP A 145 -7.57 19.41 -20.07
C TRP A 145 -6.71 18.32 -20.70
N THR A 146 -5.55 18.71 -21.20
CA THR A 146 -4.46 17.77 -21.41
C THR A 146 -3.85 17.43 -20.05
N SER A 147 -3.60 16.14 -19.81
CA SER A 147 -2.76 15.71 -18.69
C SER A 147 -1.33 16.15 -19.02
N SER A 148 -1.02 17.42 -18.78
CA SER A 148 0.33 17.94 -18.87
C SER A 148 1.09 17.37 -17.68
N ILE A 149 1.99 16.43 -17.94
CA ILE A 149 2.97 15.99 -16.94
C ILE A 149 4.16 16.93 -17.12
N THR A 150 4.19 18.02 -16.37
CA THR A 150 5.44 18.74 -16.16
C THR A 150 6.33 17.82 -15.32
N GLU A 151 7.63 17.72 -15.62
CA GLU A 151 8.58 17.00 -14.77
C GLU A 151 8.49 17.56 -13.34
N VAL A 152 7.88 16.78 -12.43
CA VAL A 152 7.75 17.21 -11.04
C VAL A 152 9.11 17.02 -10.39
N ALA A 153 9.75 18.14 -10.01
CA ALA A 153 11.01 18.12 -9.28
C ALA A 153 10.93 17.18 -8.06
N ALA A 154 12.01 16.45 -7.81
CA ALA A 154 12.13 15.52 -6.69
C ALA A 154 11.69 16.22 -5.38
N TRP A 155 10.68 15.65 -4.70
CA TRP A 155 10.24 16.15 -3.41
C TRP A 155 11.00 15.43 -2.31
N ASP A 156 11.95 16.14 -1.72
CA ASP A 156 12.57 15.68 -0.48
C ASP A 156 11.73 16.15 0.71
N ASN A 157 11.30 15.19 1.53
CA ASN A 157 10.54 15.39 2.77
C ASN A 157 11.33 16.14 3.87
N ILE A 158 12.39 16.86 3.51
CA ILE A 158 13.34 17.47 4.43
C ILE A 158 12.73 18.78 4.94
N GLY A 159 12.04 18.70 6.07
CA GLY A 159 11.63 19.86 6.87
C GLY A 159 10.11 20.03 7.00
N ASP A 160 9.45 19.08 7.67
CA ASP A 160 8.00 19.10 7.94
C ASP A 160 7.65 19.99 9.14
N ALA A 161 8.26 21.17 9.27
CA ALA A 161 7.95 22.06 10.39
C ALA A 161 6.48 22.48 10.29
N PRO A 162 5.64 22.13 11.28
CA PRO A 162 4.22 22.37 11.20
C PRO A 162 3.92 23.88 11.30
N VAL A 163 2.91 24.33 10.56
CA VAL A 163 2.50 25.73 10.53
C VAL A 163 1.31 25.96 11.45
N GLY A 164 1.36 27.01 12.27
CA GLY A 164 0.23 27.44 13.09
C GLY A 164 0.00 26.63 14.37
N PHE A 165 0.97 25.82 14.79
CA PHE A 165 0.87 25.02 16.02
C PHE A 165 1.44 25.69 17.28
N ASP A 166 2.11 26.84 17.19
CA ASP A 166 2.84 27.46 18.32
C ASP A 166 1.98 27.72 19.57
N GLY A 167 0.72 28.12 19.37
CA GLY A 167 -0.24 28.31 20.47
C GLY A 167 -0.64 26.99 21.12
N TYR A 168 -0.96 25.99 20.30
CA TYR A 168 -1.39 24.67 20.75
C TYR A 168 -0.25 23.87 21.40
N LEU A 169 0.96 23.97 20.87
CA LEU A 169 2.16 23.34 21.43
C LEU A 169 2.43 23.88 22.83
N ARG A 170 2.41 25.21 23.03
CA ARG A 170 2.57 25.82 24.35
C ARG A 170 1.48 25.38 25.34
N ALA A 171 0.23 25.30 24.89
CA ALA A 171 -0.86 24.81 25.73
C ALA A 171 -0.68 23.33 26.12
N LEU A 172 -0.35 22.46 25.16
CA LEU A 172 -0.08 21.04 25.41
C LEU A 172 1.11 20.84 26.33
N GLU A 173 2.20 21.55 26.08
CA GLU A 173 3.41 21.51 26.90
C GLU A 173 3.11 21.87 28.36
N ASN A 174 2.34 22.95 28.58
CA ASN A 174 1.89 23.33 29.92
C ASN A 174 1.05 22.25 30.60
N HIS A 175 0.17 21.56 29.86
CA HIS A 175 -0.66 20.48 30.42
C HIS A 175 0.12 19.16 30.65
N LEU A 176 1.11 18.87 29.81
CA LEU A 176 1.92 17.65 29.88
C LEU A 176 3.01 17.75 30.96
N LEU A 177 3.64 18.92 31.09
CA LEU A 177 4.79 19.15 31.97
C LEU A 177 4.43 19.87 33.28
N SER A 178 3.14 20.05 33.58
CA SER A 178 2.72 20.73 34.82
C SER A 178 3.28 20.04 36.06
N HIS A 179 4.10 20.77 36.83
CA HIS A 179 4.55 20.37 38.16
C HIS A 179 3.46 20.72 39.18
N GLU A 180 2.45 19.85 39.29
CA GLU A 180 1.42 19.98 40.32
C GLU A 180 2.01 19.58 41.69
N HIS A 181 1.59 20.28 42.75
CA HIS A 181 2.00 19.98 44.13
C HIS A 181 1.60 18.55 44.57
N THR A 182 0.61 17.96 43.91
CA THR A 182 0.22 16.55 44.00
C THR A 182 0.18 15.95 42.60
N PRO A 183 1.19 15.19 42.16
CA PRO A 183 1.27 14.73 40.77
C PRO A 183 0.25 13.62 40.50
N GLN A 184 -0.91 13.93 39.92
CA GLN A 184 -1.96 12.93 39.63
C GLN A 184 -2.02 12.53 38.16
N GLN A 185 -2.70 11.42 37.85
CA GLN A 185 -3.05 11.07 36.47
C GLN A 185 -4.02 12.10 35.89
N ARG A 186 -3.76 12.57 34.67
CA ARG A 186 -4.61 13.55 33.99
C ARG A 186 -4.94 13.15 32.56
N PHE A 187 -6.21 13.31 32.17
CA PHE A 187 -6.68 13.15 30.80
C PHE A 187 -6.64 14.48 30.05
N ILE A 188 -6.15 14.48 28.81
CA ILE A 188 -6.09 15.66 27.92
C ILE A 188 -6.80 15.28 26.62
N SER A 189 -7.81 16.05 26.22
CA SER A 189 -8.60 15.74 25.02
C SER A 189 -8.26 16.70 23.89
N ILE A 190 -7.90 16.18 22.71
CA ILE A 190 -7.67 16.97 21.50
C ILE A 190 -8.82 16.72 20.53
N LEU A 191 -9.64 17.75 20.30
CA LEU A 191 -10.79 17.71 19.40
C LEU A 191 -10.49 18.47 18.11
N GLY A 192 -10.91 17.93 16.97
CA GLY A 192 -10.83 18.64 15.69
C GLY A 192 -11.29 17.76 14.53
N GLU A 193 -11.55 18.35 13.36
CA GLU A 193 -11.99 17.61 12.17
C GLU A 193 -10.92 16.62 11.66
N THR A 194 -11.32 15.57 10.94
CA THR A 194 -10.38 14.61 10.33
C THR A 194 -9.50 15.30 9.27
N GLY A 195 -8.17 15.24 9.43
CA GLY A 195 -7.21 15.88 8.52
C GLY A 195 -6.84 17.33 8.90
N ILE A 196 -7.23 17.80 10.09
CA ILE A 196 -6.85 19.11 10.65
C ILE A 196 -5.41 19.13 11.22
N GLY A 197 -4.74 17.97 11.34
CA GLY A 197 -3.37 17.88 11.84
C GLY A 197 -3.20 17.47 13.31
N LYS A 198 -4.21 16.83 13.93
CA LYS A 198 -4.13 16.35 15.33
C LYS A 198 -2.93 15.41 15.57
N SER A 199 -2.77 14.40 14.72
CA SER A 199 -1.63 13.47 14.81
C SER A 199 -0.30 14.16 14.55
N THR A 200 -0.26 15.13 13.63
CA THR A 200 0.94 15.93 13.36
C THR A 200 1.35 16.76 14.58
N LEU A 201 0.37 17.38 15.26
CA LEU A 201 0.60 18.11 16.51
C LEU A 201 1.18 17.18 17.59
N MET A 202 0.61 15.97 17.73
CA MET A 202 1.08 14.98 18.70
C MET A 202 2.50 14.47 18.39
N LEU A 203 2.81 14.16 17.13
CA LEU A 203 4.18 13.81 16.74
C LEU A 203 5.17 14.93 17.08
N THR A 204 4.78 16.18 16.82
CA THR A 204 5.64 17.34 17.06
C THR A 204 5.93 17.53 18.54
N ILE A 205 4.90 17.47 19.41
CA ILE A 205 5.10 17.63 20.85
C ILE A 205 5.84 16.45 21.46
N CYS A 206 5.58 15.22 21.01
CA CYS A 206 6.34 14.05 21.46
C CYS A 206 7.82 14.17 21.12
N ASN A 207 8.14 14.51 19.86
CA ASN A 207 9.53 14.73 19.45
C ASN A 207 10.19 15.86 20.25
N LYS A 208 9.45 16.94 20.54
CA LYS A 208 9.94 18.03 21.37
C LYS A 208 10.21 17.58 22.82
N ILE A 209 9.29 16.85 23.44
CA ILE A 209 9.45 16.33 24.81
C ILE A 209 10.63 15.35 24.88
N ILE A 210 10.75 14.45 23.89
CA ILE A 210 11.87 13.49 23.81
C ILE A 210 13.20 14.25 23.73
N LYS A 211 13.26 15.36 22.99
CA LYS A 211 14.49 16.14 22.80
C LYS A 211 14.83 17.10 23.95
N ASP A 212 13.82 17.82 24.45
CA ASP A 212 14.02 18.94 25.39
C ASP A 212 13.83 18.49 26.87
N HIS A 213 13.15 17.37 27.09
CA HIS A 213 12.79 16.84 28.41
C HIS A 213 13.03 15.33 28.51
N GLU A 214 14.23 14.89 28.11
CA GLU A 214 14.67 13.50 28.27
C GLU A 214 14.38 13.00 29.69
N ASN A 215 13.78 11.81 29.80
CA ASN A 215 13.39 11.14 31.05
C ASN A 215 12.22 11.76 31.83
N HIS A 216 11.44 12.68 31.26
CA HIS A 216 10.24 13.19 31.95
C HIS A 216 9.12 12.14 32.08
N PHE A 217 9.02 11.23 31.10
CA PHE A 217 8.15 10.06 31.12
C PHE A 217 9.00 8.80 30.96
N ASP A 218 8.80 7.82 31.84
CA ASP A 218 9.49 6.52 31.79
C ASP A 218 8.99 5.67 30.63
N LYS A 219 7.73 5.88 30.22
CA LYS A 219 7.06 5.14 29.14
C LYS A 219 6.20 6.07 28.29
N LEU A 220 6.37 5.97 26.98
CA LEU A 220 5.52 6.63 25.99
C LEU A 220 4.88 5.55 25.11
N ILE A 221 3.54 5.56 25.03
CA ILE A 221 2.79 4.59 24.24
C ILE A 221 1.83 5.36 23.34
N TRP A 222 1.93 5.14 22.03
CA TRP A 222 0.98 5.66 21.05
C TRP A 222 0.17 4.51 20.48
N TYR A 223 -1.16 4.60 20.58
CA TYR A 223 -2.05 3.67 19.88
C TYR A 223 -3.25 4.37 19.24
N ASN A 224 -3.64 3.93 18.05
CA ASN A 224 -4.82 4.42 17.35
C ASN A 224 -5.78 3.24 17.14
N MET A 225 -6.94 3.27 17.78
CA MET A 225 -7.89 2.16 17.72
C MET A 225 -8.53 2.03 16.33
N PRO A 226 -8.67 0.79 15.83
CA PRO A 226 -9.61 0.49 14.76
C PRO A 226 -11.05 0.86 15.15
N PRO A 227 -11.90 1.18 14.17
CA PRO A 227 -13.32 1.38 14.44
C PRO A 227 -13.95 0.09 15.01
N ASN A 228 -14.83 0.24 16.01
CA ASN A 228 -15.55 -0.86 16.70
C ASN A 228 -14.73 -1.74 17.66
N SER A 229 -13.47 -1.39 17.95
CA SER A 229 -12.69 -2.13 18.94
C SER A 229 -13.22 -1.93 20.37
N SER A 230 -13.11 -2.97 21.19
CA SER A 230 -13.53 -2.92 22.59
C SER A 230 -12.44 -2.31 23.48
N ALA A 231 -12.81 -1.89 24.68
CA ALA A 231 -11.83 -1.33 25.62
C ALA A 231 -10.84 -2.38 26.14
N ASN A 232 -11.18 -3.67 26.11
CA ASN A 232 -10.23 -4.74 26.45
C ASN A 232 -9.17 -4.90 25.36
N ASP A 233 -9.54 -4.72 24.09
CA ASP A 233 -8.61 -4.74 22.96
C ASP A 233 -7.58 -3.60 23.09
N LEU A 234 -8.01 -2.43 23.58
CA LEU A 234 -7.11 -1.32 23.87
C LEU A 234 -6.05 -1.68 24.92
N LEU A 235 -6.47 -2.21 26.07
CA LEU A 235 -5.54 -2.56 27.16
C LEU A 235 -4.51 -3.60 26.70
N LYS A 236 -4.97 -4.55 25.90
CA LYS A 236 -4.13 -5.58 25.29
C LYS A 236 -3.12 -5.01 24.31
N GLN A 237 -3.56 -4.17 23.38
CA GLN A 237 -2.71 -3.56 22.36
C GLN A 237 -1.70 -2.58 22.96
N VAL A 238 -2.07 -1.89 24.04
CA VAL A 238 -1.17 -1.04 24.82
C VAL A 238 -0.09 -1.88 25.53
N TYR A 239 -0.45 -3.05 26.07
CA TYR A 239 0.52 -3.98 26.66
C TYR A 239 1.43 -4.62 25.59
N GLU A 240 0.87 -4.96 24.43
CA GLU A 240 1.63 -5.58 23.33
C GLU A 240 2.65 -4.65 22.68
N ARG A 241 2.41 -3.33 22.70
CA ARG A 241 3.36 -2.33 22.17
C ARG A 241 4.34 -1.80 23.22
N ALA A 242 4.35 -2.38 24.41
CA ALA A 242 5.32 -2.02 25.44
C ALA A 242 6.72 -2.57 25.08
N PRO A 243 7.78 -1.73 25.05
CA PRO A 243 9.12 -2.14 24.62
C PRO A 243 9.82 -3.12 25.58
N ASP A 244 9.43 -3.19 26.86
CA ASP A 244 10.04 -4.06 27.88
C ASP A 244 9.08 -5.14 28.37
N LYS A 245 8.62 -6.02 27.48
CA LYS A 245 7.82 -7.19 27.93
C LYS A 245 8.69 -8.13 28.73
N VAL A 246 8.23 -8.51 29.93
CA VAL A 246 8.80 -9.64 30.66
C VAL A 246 8.20 -10.92 30.06
N PRO A 247 9.01 -11.84 29.48
CA PRO A 247 8.50 -13.16 29.10
C PRO A 247 8.09 -13.87 30.37
N SER A 248 6.80 -14.19 30.53
CA SER A 248 6.33 -15.00 31.64
C SER A 248 5.90 -16.37 31.12
N GLU A 249 6.56 -17.41 31.62
CA GLU A 249 6.07 -18.78 31.56
C GLU A 249 4.80 -18.86 32.43
N GLY A 250 3.63 -18.94 31.82
CA GLY A 250 2.39 -19.17 32.56
C GLY A 250 1.11 -18.67 31.87
N GLU A 251 0.11 -19.56 31.87
CA GLU A 251 -1.26 -19.45 31.36
C GLU A 251 -2.15 -18.46 32.18
N ASP A 252 -1.62 -17.32 32.63
CA ASP A 252 -2.40 -16.40 33.49
C ASP A 252 -3.18 -15.35 32.67
N THR A 253 -4.51 -15.37 32.84
CA THR A 253 -5.57 -14.94 31.90
C THR A 253 -6.01 -13.46 31.96
N ASP A 254 -5.38 -12.60 32.78
CA ASP A 254 -5.84 -11.20 32.95
C ASP A 254 -4.79 -10.16 32.50
N ILE A 255 -4.90 -9.73 31.26
CA ILE A 255 -4.08 -8.69 30.60
C ILE A 255 -4.12 -7.36 31.37
N THR A 256 -5.24 -7.04 32.02
CA THR A 256 -5.39 -5.79 32.79
C THR A 256 -4.42 -5.75 33.97
N LYS A 257 -4.22 -6.89 34.65
CA LYS A 257 -3.24 -6.99 35.75
C LYS A 257 -1.81 -6.86 35.24
N LYS A 258 -1.49 -7.45 34.09
CA LYS A 258 -0.16 -7.35 33.46
C LYS A 258 0.16 -5.92 33.02
N LEU A 259 -0.81 -5.20 32.45
CA LEU A 259 -0.64 -3.79 32.11
C LEU A 259 -0.49 -2.93 33.37
N ARG A 260 -1.29 -3.21 34.41
CA ARG A 260 -1.18 -2.50 35.69
C ARG A 260 0.19 -2.69 36.35
N SER A 261 0.73 -3.91 36.36
CA SER A 261 2.08 -4.16 36.89
C SER A 261 3.16 -3.51 36.02
N PHE A 262 3.01 -3.54 34.70
CA PHE A 262 3.95 -2.91 33.77
C PHE A 262 4.06 -1.39 33.96
N LEU A 263 2.91 -0.73 34.17
CA LEU A 263 2.79 0.72 34.40
C LEU A 263 2.87 1.10 35.89
N HIS A 264 2.99 0.13 36.80
CA HIS A 264 3.09 0.40 38.24
C HIS A 264 4.36 1.21 38.54
N ASP A 265 4.24 2.22 39.40
CA ASP A 265 5.30 3.16 39.80
C ASP A 265 6.04 3.90 38.67
N LYS A 266 5.64 3.74 37.40
CA LYS A 266 6.24 4.44 36.24
C LYS A 266 5.38 5.61 35.79
N ARG A 267 6.02 6.73 35.48
CA ARG A 267 5.35 7.91 34.92
C ARG A 267 5.18 7.73 33.42
N TYR A 268 3.94 7.55 32.97
CA TYR A 268 3.67 7.24 31.56
C TYR A 268 2.92 8.35 30.83
N LEU A 269 3.13 8.42 29.52
CA LEU A 269 2.34 9.17 28.56
C LEU A 269 1.68 8.17 27.59
N VAL A 270 0.36 8.07 27.65
CA VAL A 270 -0.42 7.18 26.77
C VAL A 270 -1.27 8.03 25.84
N ILE A 271 -1.05 7.89 24.53
CA ILE A 271 -1.74 8.64 23.47
C ILE A 271 -2.69 7.67 22.77
N LEU A 272 -3.99 7.98 22.80
CA LEU A 272 -5.03 7.12 22.29
C LEU A 272 -5.88 7.85 21.25
N GLY A 273 -5.95 7.32 20.03
CA GLY A 273 -6.86 7.78 18.99
C GLY A 273 -8.02 6.81 18.75
N GLY A 274 -9.15 7.33 18.26
CA GLY A 274 -10.26 6.50 17.77
C GLY A 274 -11.15 5.85 18.86
N ILE A 275 -11.11 6.35 20.10
CA ILE A 275 -11.89 5.78 21.20
C ILE A 275 -13.33 6.30 21.22
N ASN A 276 -14.28 5.38 21.42
CA ASN A 276 -15.70 5.69 21.60
C ASN A 276 -16.15 5.73 23.08
N SER A 277 -15.40 5.11 23.99
CA SER A 277 -15.68 5.13 25.43
C SER A 277 -14.39 4.96 26.24
N ILE A 278 -14.24 5.73 27.32
CA ILE A 278 -13.13 5.59 28.26
C ILE A 278 -13.60 4.64 29.37
N THR A 279 -13.12 3.41 29.38
CA THR A 279 -13.25 2.56 30.58
C THR A 279 -12.01 2.78 31.46
N ALA A 280 -12.22 3.29 32.67
CA ALA A 280 -11.16 3.57 33.63
C ALA A 280 -10.47 2.27 34.08
N SER A 281 -9.27 1.98 33.58
CA SER A 281 -8.48 0.83 34.04
C SER A 281 -6.96 1.01 33.97
N LEU A 282 -6.47 2.21 33.61
CA LEU A 282 -5.06 2.58 33.74
C LEU A 282 -4.71 2.93 35.20
N PRO A 283 -3.57 2.46 35.74
CA PRO A 283 -3.21 2.70 37.15
C PRO A 283 -2.85 4.17 37.39
N ASP A 284 -3.46 4.80 38.38
CA ASP A 284 -3.05 6.11 38.90
C ASP A 284 -2.21 5.91 40.16
N ASN A 285 -0.88 5.93 40.00
CA ASN A 285 0.06 5.82 41.12
C ASN A 285 0.49 7.20 41.66
N ARG A 286 -0.25 8.27 41.32
CA ARG A 286 0.08 9.64 41.72
C ARG A 286 1.53 10.02 41.44
N ASN A 287 1.98 9.69 40.23
CA ASN A 287 3.32 10.01 39.74
C ASN A 287 3.29 11.00 38.55
N GLY A 288 2.15 11.64 38.29
CA GLY A 288 2.01 12.64 37.24
C GLY A 288 1.91 12.05 35.83
N SER A 289 1.30 10.87 35.70
CA SER A 289 1.02 10.24 34.40
C SER A 289 0.00 11.03 33.57
N ARG A 290 0.07 10.90 32.24
CA ARG A 290 -0.76 11.66 31.29
C ARG A 290 -1.39 10.74 30.26
N VAL A 291 -2.68 10.94 29.99
CA VAL A 291 -3.42 10.22 28.94
C VAL A 291 -3.98 11.25 27.95
N VAL A 292 -3.52 11.19 26.71
CA VAL A 292 -3.98 12.10 25.65
C VAL A 292 -4.95 11.37 24.74
N LEU A 293 -6.13 11.95 24.53
CA LEU A 293 -7.19 11.42 23.69
C LEU A 293 -7.29 12.23 22.41
N ILE A 294 -7.08 11.59 21.25
CA ILE A 294 -7.29 12.20 19.93
C ILE A 294 -8.70 11.86 19.46
N LEU A 295 -9.56 12.87 19.45
CA LEU A 295 -11.00 12.71 19.24
C LEU A 295 -11.48 13.48 18.01
N GLU A 296 -12.51 12.93 17.36
CA GLU A 296 -13.27 13.63 16.33
C GLU A 296 -14.36 14.49 16.98
N PRO A 297 -14.90 15.51 16.28
CA PRO A 297 -15.87 16.44 16.86
C PRO A 297 -17.16 15.75 17.32
N GLU A 298 -17.51 14.62 16.71
CA GLU A 298 -18.67 13.79 17.02
C GLU A 298 -18.53 13.09 18.39
N SER A 299 -17.29 12.82 18.83
CA SER A 299 -16.99 12.15 20.11
C SER A 299 -16.82 13.15 21.27
N GLN A 300 -17.46 14.31 21.21
CA GLN A 300 -17.33 15.36 22.23
C GLN A 300 -17.77 14.88 23.62
N GLU A 301 -18.71 13.94 23.70
CA GLU A 301 -19.15 13.33 24.96
C GLU A 301 -18.01 12.57 25.68
N VAL A 302 -17.09 11.96 24.92
CA VAL A 302 -15.90 11.29 25.47
C VAL A 302 -14.96 12.30 26.12
N ALA A 303 -14.77 13.47 25.49
CA ALA A 303 -13.97 14.56 26.06
C ALA A 303 -14.59 15.11 27.36
N LYS A 304 -15.92 15.31 27.38
CA LYS A 304 -16.65 15.74 28.58
C LYS A 304 -16.53 14.72 29.72
N HIS A 305 -16.57 13.42 29.39
CA HIS A 305 -16.37 12.35 30.36
C HIS A 305 -14.95 12.38 30.94
N ALA A 306 -13.92 12.53 30.11
CA ALA A 306 -12.53 12.69 30.53
C ALA A 306 -12.34 13.89 31.47
N ASP A 307 -12.93 15.05 31.13
CA ASP A 307 -12.87 16.25 31.97
C ASP A 307 -13.58 16.05 33.32
N THR A 308 -14.64 15.23 33.36
CA THR A 308 -15.32 14.86 34.61
C THR A 308 -14.45 13.96 35.48
N LEU A 309 -13.67 13.05 34.87
CA LEU A 309 -12.73 12.21 35.61
C LEU A 309 -11.63 13.06 36.25
N ASN A 310 -11.06 14.03 35.53
CA ASN A 310 -10.09 14.96 36.09
C ASN A 310 -10.66 15.72 37.32
N LYS A 311 -11.89 16.23 37.21
CA LYS A 311 -12.55 16.98 38.31
C LYS A 311 -12.88 16.15 39.55
N LYS A 312 -13.10 14.84 39.41
CA LYS A 312 -13.36 13.95 40.55
C LYS A 312 -12.13 13.74 41.42
N VAL A 313 -10.93 13.87 40.86
CA VAL A 313 -9.67 13.71 41.61
C VAL A 313 -9.24 15.02 42.28
N ASP A 314 -9.61 16.17 41.69
CA ASP A 314 -9.28 17.53 42.14
C ASP A 314 -10.37 18.23 42.98
N ALA A 315 -11.03 17.53 43.91
CA ALA A 315 -12.10 18.13 44.73
C ALA A 315 -11.69 19.38 45.54
N ASP A 316 -10.39 19.61 45.72
CA ASP A 316 -9.82 20.70 46.53
C ASP A 316 -9.23 21.88 45.73
N SER A 317 -9.14 21.81 44.39
CA SER A 317 -8.53 22.90 43.58
C SER A 317 -9.57 23.64 42.71
N LYS A 318 -9.83 24.91 43.05
CA LYS A 318 -10.87 25.74 42.42
C LYS A 318 -10.49 26.40 41.09
N ASN A 319 -9.29 26.17 40.55
CA ASN A 319 -8.80 26.89 39.37
C ASN A 319 -7.96 26.00 38.47
N ILE A 320 -8.58 25.14 37.65
CA ILE A 320 -7.87 24.60 36.49
C ILE A 320 -8.71 24.72 35.22
N SER A 321 -8.13 25.44 34.25
CA SER A 321 -8.60 25.59 32.88
C SER A 321 -8.84 24.21 32.24
N GLY A 322 -9.88 24.11 31.41
CA GLY A 322 -10.28 22.86 30.77
C GLY A 322 -9.13 22.15 30.05
N SER A 323 -9.06 20.82 30.22
CA SER A 323 -8.08 19.91 29.61
C SER A 323 -8.36 19.60 28.13
N THR A 324 -9.34 20.29 27.54
CA THR A 324 -9.80 20.06 26.18
C THR A 324 -9.23 21.13 25.25
N ILE A 325 -8.47 20.69 24.24
CA ILE A 325 -7.85 21.54 23.21
C ILE A 325 -8.60 21.33 21.90
N GLN A 326 -9.22 22.39 21.40
CA GLN A 326 -9.94 22.36 20.12
C GLN A 326 -9.06 22.90 18.99
N LEU A 327 -8.66 22.02 18.08
CA LEU A 327 -7.89 22.38 16.90
C LEU A 327 -8.79 22.99 15.82
N GLY A 328 -8.57 24.28 15.57
CA GLY A 328 -9.24 25.03 14.51
C GLY A 328 -8.54 24.91 13.15
N ARG A 329 -9.20 25.48 12.13
CA ARG A 329 -8.64 25.66 10.79
C ARG A 329 -7.59 26.76 10.80
N LEU A 330 -6.72 26.75 9.78
CA LEU A 330 -5.68 27.75 9.61
C LEU A 330 -6.30 29.07 9.15
N ASN A 331 -5.71 30.19 9.56
CA ASN A 331 -6.05 31.49 8.98
C ASN A 331 -5.45 31.65 7.57
N GLU A 332 -5.79 32.73 6.87
CA GLU A 332 -5.33 32.96 5.50
C GLU A 332 -3.80 33.00 5.36
N SER A 333 -3.11 33.68 6.28
CA SER A 333 -1.64 33.78 6.29
C SER A 333 -0.97 32.42 6.49
N GLN A 334 -1.44 31.66 7.48
CA GLN A 334 -0.96 30.30 7.76
C GLN A 334 -1.27 29.33 6.62
N SER A 335 -2.43 29.50 5.96
CA SER A 335 -2.82 28.68 4.81
C SER A 335 -1.91 28.93 3.62
N ALA A 336 -1.61 30.20 3.34
CA ALA A 336 -0.66 30.63 2.32
C ALA A 336 0.75 30.11 2.58
N GLU A 337 1.21 30.18 3.83
CA GLU A 337 2.51 29.64 4.25
C GLU A 337 2.58 28.13 4.05
N LEU A 338 1.60 27.38 4.57
CA LEU A 338 1.55 25.92 4.39
C LEU A 338 1.50 25.54 2.90
N PHE A 339 0.67 26.23 2.11
CA PHE A 339 0.58 26.01 0.67
C PHE A 339 1.93 26.23 -0.02
N CYS A 340 2.59 27.37 0.20
CA CYS A 340 3.87 27.66 -0.44
C CYS A 340 4.96 26.68 -0.01
N ARG A 341 5.02 26.31 1.27
CA ARG A 341 5.96 25.28 1.76
C ARG A 341 5.76 23.95 1.08
N ARG A 342 4.53 23.58 0.71
CA ARG A 342 4.18 22.32 0.03
C ARG A 342 4.37 22.35 -1.47
N VAL A 343 4.30 23.52 -2.11
CA VAL A 343 4.58 23.64 -3.55
C VAL A 343 6.09 23.76 -3.80
N TYR A 344 6.80 24.57 -3.01
CA TYR A 344 8.16 25.03 -3.31
C TYR A 344 9.25 24.51 -2.36
N GLY A 345 8.88 23.76 -1.32
CA GLY A 345 9.82 23.26 -0.29
C GLY A 345 10.09 24.26 0.84
N TYR A 346 10.99 23.91 1.76
CA TYR A 346 11.24 24.67 3.01
C TYR A 346 11.93 26.03 2.79
N ASN A 347 12.96 26.09 1.91
CA ASN A 347 13.74 27.30 1.62
C ASN A 347 13.18 28.10 0.42
N TYR A 348 11.85 28.24 0.35
CA TYR A 348 11.21 28.75 -0.84
C TYR A 348 11.33 30.27 -0.99
N THR A 349 11.64 30.70 -2.21
CA THR A 349 11.28 32.04 -2.70
C THR A 349 10.18 31.88 -3.74
N LYS A 350 9.16 32.74 -3.67
CA LYS A 350 8.04 32.68 -4.62
C LYS A 350 8.57 32.93 -6.04
N PRO A 351 8.34 32.01 -6.99
CA PRO A 351 8.87 32.15 -8.34
C PRO A 351 8.27 33.34 -9.09
N ARG A 352 8.97 33.82 -10.13
CA ARG A 352 8.45 34.86 -11.03
C ARG A 352 7.14 34.39 -11.66
N GLY A 353 6.09 35.22 -11.59
CA GLY A 353 4.75 34.88 -12.07
C GLY A 353 3.75 34.45 -10.97
N TYR A 354 4.21 34.31 -9.73
CA TYR A 354 3.32 34.08 -8.59
C TYR A 354 2.44 35.32 -8.32
N LYS A 355 1.12 35.14 -8.30
CA LYS A 355 0.16 36.20 -7.98
C LYS A 355 -0.20 36.12 -6.50
N VAL A 356 -0.15 37.26 -5.79
CA VAL A 356 -0.57 37.32 -4.36
C VAL A 356 -2.03 36.86 -4.19
N SER A 357 -2.87 37.06 -5.20
CA SER A 357 -4.25 36.57 -5.24
C SER A 357 -4.39 35.05 -5.09
N TYR A 358 -3.34 34.26 -5.36
CA TYR A 358 -3.38 32.81 -5.14
C TYR A 358 -3.54 32.47 -3.66
N ASN A 359 -2.98 33.25 -2.73
CA ASN A 359 -3.16 33.02 -1.29
C ASN A 359 -4.64 33.08 -0.91
N GLU A 360 -5.32 34.13 -1.35
CA GLU A 360 -6.74 34.36 -1.07
C GLU A 360 -7.61 33.28 -1.73
N GLN A 361 -7.32 32.92 -2.99
CA GLN A 361 -8.03 31.86 -3.70
C GLN A 361 -7.86 30.50 -3.02
N VAL A 362 -6.64 30.12 -2.64
CA VAL A 362 -6.37 28.88 -1.90
C VAL A 362 -7.14 28.86 -0.59
N PHE A 363 -7.16 29.96 0.16
CA PHE A 363 -7.92 30.04 1.41
C PHE A 363 -9.43 29.93 1.17
N LYS A 364 -9.98 30.62 0.16
CA LYS A 364 -11.40 30.55 -0.22
C LYS A 364 -11.84 29.14 -0.65
N ILE A 365 -11.00 28.44 -1.42
CA ILE A 365 -11.29 27.08 -1.90
C ILE A 365 -11.20 26.06 -0.76
N THR A 366 -10.16 26.16 0.08
CA THR A 366 -9.87 25.15 1.12
C THR A 366 -10.55 25.43 2.45
N GLY A 367 -11.04 26.66 2.65
CA GLY A 367 -11.58 27.14 3.93
C GLY A 367 -10.57 27.04 5.08
N GLY A 368 -9.26 27.05 4.80
CA GLY A 368 -8.19 26.89 5.78
C GLY A 368 -7.96 25.46 6.28
N HIS A 369 -8.50 24.43 5.61
CA HIS A 369 -8.32 23.03 6.02
C HIS A 369 -6.96 22.47 5.57
N PRO A 370 -6.06 22.05 6.49
CA PRO A 370 -4.69 21.64 6.16
C PRO A 370 -4.58 20.54 5.09
N LEU A 371 -5.31 19.42 5.23
CA LEU A 371 -5.29 18.36 4.22
C LEU A 371 -5.71 18.84 2.83
N ALA A 372 -6.70 19.75 2.75
CA ALA A 372 -7.19 20.29 1.49
C ALA A 372 -6.12 21.18 0.82
N ILE A 373 -5.43 21.99 1.62
CA ILE A 373 -4.30 22.81 1.19
C ILE A 373 -3.17 21.94 0.65
N VAL A 374 -2.81 20.87 1.37
CA VAL A 374 -1.73 19.96 0.98
C VAL A 374 -2.04 19.24 -0.33
N VAL A 375 -3.25 18.69 -0.50
CA VAL A 375 -3.65 18.01 -1.74
C VAL A 375 -3.78 18.99 -2.91
N LEU A 376 -4.29 20.21 -2.68
CA LEU A 376 -4.34 21.25 -3.70
C LEU A 376 -2.93 21.70 -4.14
N ALA A 377 -1.99 21.83 -3.19
CA ALA A 377 -0.59 22.10 -3.50
C ALA A 377 0.00 20.99 -4.37
N GLY A 378 -0.27 19.72 -4.04
CA GLY A 378 0.16 18.56 -4.83
C GLY A 378 -0.37 18.57 -6.27
N LEU A 379 -1.64 18.94 -6.47
CA LEU A 379 -2.23 19.11 -7.79
C LEU A 379 -1.59 20.25 -8.58
N LEU A 380 -1.36 21.41 -7.95
CA LEU A 380 -0.79 22.57 -8.65
C LEU A 380 0.70 22.39 -8.97
N ARG A 381 1.42 21.51 -8.26
CA ARG A 381 2.81 21.16 -8.58
C ARG A 381 2.97 20.44 -9.92
N SER A 382 1.97 19.70 -10.35
CA SER A 382 1.96 19.05 -11.66
C SER A 382 1.40 19.95 -12.77
N LYS A 383 1.29 21.27 -12.52
CA LYS A 383 0.70 22.24 -13.42
C LYS A 383 1.63 23.40 -13.73
N GLU A 384 1.57 23.86 -14.97
CA GLU A 384 2.35 25.01 -15.42
C GLU A 384 1.76 26.33 -14.89
N MET A 385 2.61 27.12 -14.25
CA MET A 385 2.26 28.46 -13.79
C MET A 385 2.54 29.49 -14.90
N PRO A 386 1.65 30.48 -15.14
CA PRO A 386 0.42 30.77 -14.41
C PRO A 386 -0.87 30.21 -15.04
N VAL A 387 -0.84 29.80 -16.31
CA VAL A 387 -2.06 29.54 -17.10
C VAL A 387 -2.86 28.34 -16.58
N GLU A 388 -2.20 27.21 -16.32
CA GLU A 388 -2.90 26.02 -15.82
C GLU A 388 -3.34 26.20 -14.36
N TRP A 389 -2.56 26.94 -13.57
CA TRP A 389 -2.92 27.31 -12.19
C TRP A 389 -4.20 28.13 -12.13
N ASP A 390 -4.31 29.19 -12.94
CA ASP A 390 -5.50 30.04 -13.02
C ASP A 390 -6.74 29.21 -13.39
N SER A 391 -6.60 28.29 -14.36
CA SER A 391 -7.69 27.39 -14.80
C SER A 391 -8.17 26.45 -13.69
N VAL A 392 -7.24 25.77 -13.00
CA VAL A 392 -7.56 24.85 -11.90
C VAL A 392 -8.23 25.59 -10.74
N LEU A 393 -7.68 26.73 -10.33
CA LEU A 393 -8.23 27.51 -9.23
C LEU A 393 -9.63 28.02 -9.56
N GLN A 394 -9.86 28.58 -10.76
CA GLN A 394 -11.19 29.05 -11.19
C GLN A 394 -12.25 27.95 -11.16
N GLN A 395 -11.90 26.71 -11.52
CA GLN A 395 -12.85 25.58 -11.47
C GLN A 395 -13.19 25.11 -10.07
N LEU A 396 -12.23 25.23 -9.14
CA LEU A 396 -12.38 24.84 -7.75
C LEU A 396 -13.02 25.94 -6.90
N MET A 397 -13.05 27.18 -7.38
CA MET A 397 -13.74 28.27 -6.70
C MET A 397 -15.19 27.87 -6.41
N PRO A 398 -15.67 28.05 -5.16
CA PRO A 398 -17.08 27.86 -4.85
C PRO A 398 -17.88 28.83 -5.72
N GLY A 399 -18.74 28.27 -6.58
CA GLY A 399 -19.58 29.08 -7.44
C GLY A 399 -20.44 30.00 -6.57
N VAL A 400 -20.41 31.30 -6.87
CA VAL A 400 -21.63 32.08 -6.74
C VAL A 400 -22.63 31.31 -7.60
N GLU A 401 -23.64 30.71 -6.98
CA GLU A 401 -24.75 30.12 -7.73
C GLU A 401 -25.12 31.12 -8.83
N ALA A 402 -25.10 30.66 -10.07
CA ALA A 402 -25.51 31.46 -11.21
C ALA A 402 -26.95 31.89 -10.98
N GLY A 403 -27.11 33.05 -10.33
CA GLY A 403 -28.30 33.86 -10.46
C GLY A 403 -28.52 34.07 -11.95
N GLU A 404 -29.70 33.65 -12.39
CA GLU A 404 -30.29 33.96 -13.69
C GLU A 404 -29.73 33.19 -14.90
N SER A 405 -30.34 32.03 -15.18
CA SER A 405 -31.16 31.84 -16.41
C SER A 405 -31.56 30.37 -16.62
N GLN A 406 -32.39 29.83 -15.73
CA GLN A 406 -33.30 28.73 -16.10
C GLN A 406 -34.52 28.74 -15.15
N GLY A 407 -35.27 29.84 -15.23
CA GLY A 407 -36.66 29.82 -14.82
C GLY A 407 -37.43 28.85 -15.72
N ASN A 408 -38.22 27.99 -15.07
CA ASN A 408 -39.21 27.08 -15.63
C ASN A 408 -38.72 25.70 -16.11
N LYS A 409 -38.77 24.71 -15.19
CA LYS A 409 -39.52 23.45 -15.42
C LYS A 409 -39.66 22.47 -14.23
N ILE A 410 -39.19 22.80 -13.02
CA ILE A 410 -39.34 21.89 -11.86
C ILE A 410 -40.38 22.38 -10.82
N ALA A 411 -41.02 23.53 -11.04
CA ALA A 411 -42.13 24.00 -10.20
C ALA A 411 -43.48 23.30 -10.47
N GLY A 412 -43.56 22.38 -11.45
CA GLY A 412 -44.82 21.76 -11.89
C GLY A 412 -45.23 20.46 -11.18
N VAL A 413 -44.40 19.88 -10.31
CA VAL A 413 -44.64 18.50 -9.79
C VAL A 413 -44.77 18.41 -8.27
N LEU A 414 -44.60 19.51 -7.52
CA LEU A 414 -44.65 19.48 -6.05
C LEU A 414 -45.77 20.30 -5.42
N LEU A 415 -46.80 20.70 -6.19
CA LEU A 415 -48.02 21.29 -5.65
C LEU A 415 -49.16 20.26 -5.51
N THR A 416 -48.96 19.22 -4.71
CA THR A 416 -50.09 18.54 -4.05
C THR A 416 -49.62 17.89 -2.74
N LYS A 417 -49.70 18.62 -1.63
CA LYS A 417 -50.41 18.23 -0.40
C LYS A 417 -50.13 19.21 0.74
N GLU A 418 -51.18 19.46 1.49
CA GLU A 418 -51.41 20.56 2.42
C GLU A 418 -50.57 20.46 3.70
N LYS A 419 -49.81 21.52 4.01
CA LYS A 419 -49.69 22.25 5.31
C LYS A 419 -48.32 22.95 5.41
N PRO A 420 -48.24 24.26 5.08
CA PRO A 420 -46.97 24.99 5.00
C PRO A 420 -46.40 25.52 6.34
N PHE A 421 -47.11 25.40 7.47
CA PHE A 421 -46.82 26.24 8.64
C PHE A 421 -45.97 25.58 9.75
N GLU A 422 -45.61 24.30 9.64
CA GLU A 422 -44.77 23.61 10.66
C GLU A 422 -43.32 23.37 10.21
N TRP A 423 -42.98 23.63 8.94
CA TRP A 423 -41.64 23.41 8.40
C TRP A 423 -40.67 24.58 8.64
N ASP A 424 -41.17 25.81 8.68
CA ASP A 424 -40.33 27.01 8.86
C ASP A 424 -39.75 27.09 10.29
N ALA A 425 -40.49 26.60 11.30
CA ALA A 425 -40.03 26.52 12.68
C ALA A 425 -38.97 25.41 12.90
N LEU A 426 -39.06 24.32 12.14
CA LEU A 426 -38.08 23.22 12.15
C LEU A 426 -36.81 23.58 11.37
N LEU A 427 -36.94 24.33 10.27
CA LEU A 427 -35.81 24.85 9.49
C LEU A 427 -35.03 25.93 10.25
N GLN A 428 -35.70 26.79 11.04
CA GLN A 428 -35.03 27.77 11.90
C GLN A 428 -34.30 27.16 13.11
N GLN A 429 -34.71 25.97 13.58
CA GLN A 429 -34.00 25.27 14.67
C GLN A 429 -32.80 24.44 14.20
N LEU A 430 -32.67 24.14 12.90
CA LEU A 430 -31.66 23.21 12.38
C LEU A 430 -30.46 23.86 11.66
N MET A 431 -30.46 25.17 11.34
CA MET A 431 -29.38 25.77 10.51
C MET A 431 -29.06 27.22 10.89
N PRO A 432 -27.88 27.47 11.49
CA PRO A 432 -26.85 28.20 10.72
C PRO A 432 -25.46 27.53 10.71
N THR A 433 -25.27 26.40 11.40
CA THR A 433 -23.93 25.76 11.55
C THR A 433 -23.67 24.56 10.63
N THR A 434 -24.72 24.00 10.03
CA THR A 434 -24.68 22.75 9.23
C THR A 434 -24.45 23.02 7.74
N GLU A 435 -24.86 24.17 7.23
CA GLU A 435 -24.69 24.60 5.83
C GLU A 435 -23.21 24.84 5.48
N ALA A 436 -22.48 25.53 6.37
CA ALA A 436 -21.04 25.73 6.21
C ALA A 436 -20.27 24.40 6.28
N LYS A 437 -20.68 23.45 7.12
CA LYS A 437 -20.05 22.12 7.22
C LYS A 437 -20.30 21.26 5.98
N LEU A 438 -21.51 21.29 5.42
CA LEU A 438 -21.83 20.58 4.17
C LEU A 438 -21.09 21.18 2.97
N SER A 439 -21.13 22.50 2.82
CA SER A 439 -20.40 23.25 1.78
C SER A 439 -18.90 22.93 1.79
N ASN A 440 -18.29 22.91 2.97
CA ASN A 440 -16.88 22.58 3.13
C ASN A 440 -16.55 21.10 2.90
N ARG A 441 -17.45 20.18 3.25
CA ARG A 441 -17.28 18.75 2.95
C ARG A 441 -17.24 18.53 1.44
N MET A 442 -18.14 19.20 0.71
CA MET A 442 -18.15 19.19 -0.75
C MET A 442 -16.90 19.84 -1.34
N ALA A 443 -16.36 20.91 -0.73
CA ALA A 443 -15.14 21.56 -1.21
C ALA A 443 -13.90 20.64 -1.18
N ILE A 444 -13.70 19.90 -0.08
CA ILE A 444 -12.57 18.97 0.05
C ILE A 444 -12.73 17.78 -0.92
N GLU A 445 -13.94 17.25 -1.04
CA GLU A 445 -14.24 16.17 -1.99
C GLU A 445 -14.05 16.62 -3.45
N ARG A 446 -14.35 17.88 -3.79
CA ARG A 446 -14.03 18.47 -5.10
C ARG A 446 -12.53 18.50 -5.36
N ILE A 447 -11.72 18.95 -4.40
CA ILE A 447 -10.26 18.94 -4.54
C ILE A 447 -9.76 17.51 -4.76
N PHE A 448 -10.24 16.54 -3.97
CA PHE A 448 -9.84 15.14 -4.13
C PHE A 448 -10.23 14.57 -5.50
N SER A 449 -11.45 14.86 -5.95
CA SER A 449 -11.93 14.49 -7.28
C SER A 449 -11.07 15.10 -8.38
N THR A 450 -10.77 16.40 -8.31
CA THR A 450 -9.95 17.08 -9.32
C THR A 450 -8.51 16.56 -9.32
N SER A 451 -7.92 16.33 -8.14
CA SER A 451 -6.58 15.73 -8.02
C SER A 451 -6.53 14.31 -8.56
N PHE A 452 -7.57 13.50 -8.31
CA PHE A 452 -7.69 12.16 -8.89
C PHE A 452 -7.85 12.19 -10.40
N ASP A 453 -8.62 13.15 -10.92
CA ASP A 453 -8.89 13.28 -12.34
C ASP A 453 -7.69 13.71 -13.16
N ASP A 454 -6.79 14.47 -12.54
CA ASP A 454 -5.56 14.92 -13.15
C ASP A 454 -4.50 13.81 -13.33
N LEU A 455 -4.61 12.72 -12.57
CA LEU A 455 -3.64 11.63 -12.64
C LEU A 455 -3.62 10.96 -14.02
N PRO A 456 -2.44 10.51 -14.51
CA PRO A 456 -2.36 9.62 -15.67
C PRO A 456 -3.17 8.32 -15.45
N HIS A 457 -3.70 7.74 -16.53
CA HIS A 457 -4.63 6.59 -16.44
C HIS A 457 -4.04 5.37 -15.71
N ASP A 458 -2.77 5.07 -15.97
CA ASP A 458 -2.08 3.96 -15.34
C ASP A 458 -1.89 4.24 -13.83
N LEU A 459 -1.58 5.50 -13.47
CA LEU A 459 -1.43 5.95 -12.10
C LEU A 459 -2.77 5.99 -11.32
N LYS A 460 -3.90 6.30 -11.98
CA LYS A 460 -5.24 6.19 -11.37
C LYS A 460 -5.52 4.78 -10.87
N SER A 461 -5.12 3.76 -11.64
CA SER A 461 -5.31 2.36 -11.26
C SER A 461 -4.44 1.98 -10.06
N CYS A 462 -3.18 2.42 -10.05
CA CYS A 462 -2.27 2.26 -8.91
C CYS A 462 -2.83 2.91 -7.64
N PHE A 463 -3.34 4.14 -7.74
CA PHE A 463 -3.89 4.86 -6.60
C PHE A 463 -5.22 4.26 -6.11
N LEU A 464 -6.14 3.90 -7.00
CA LEU A 464 -7.37 3.19 -6.62
C LEU A 464 -7.11 1.83 -5.97
N TYR A 465 -5.97 1.20 -6.24
CA TYR A 465 -5.60 -0.07 -5.62
C TYR A 465 -5.47 0.03 -4.10
N PHE A 466 -5.13 1.22 -3.56
CA PHE A 466 -5.11 1.44 -2.12
C PHE A 466 -6.50 1.29 -1.46
N ALA A 467 -7.60 1.43 -2.21
CA ALA A 467 -8.95 1.18 -1.70
C ALA A 467 -9.12 -0.25 -1.16
N ALA A 468 -8.28 -1.19 -1.62
CA ALA A 468 -8.28 -2.58 -1.16
C ALA A 468 -7.96 -2.74 0.33
N TYR A 469 -7.40 -1.73 0.98
CA TYR A 469 -6.89 -1.82 2.35
C TYR A 469 -7.78 -1.07 3.36
N PRO A 470 -7.78 -1.51 4.63
CA PRO A 470 -8.50 -0.83 5.70
C PRO A 470 -7.80 0.48 6.11
N THR A 471 -8.51 1.31 6.87
CA THR A 471 -8.00 2.59 7.39
C THR A 471 -6.90 2.39 8.44
N ASN A 472 -6.04 3.39 8.62
CA ASN A 472 -4.96 3.42 9.63
C ASN A 472 -3.83 2.39 9.48
N ILE A 473 -3.76 1.66 8.37
CA ILE A 473 -2.69 0.67 8.16
C ILE A 473 -1.57 1.26 7.31
N THR A 474 -0.33 0.89 7.65
CA THR A 474 0.86 1.16 6.84
C THR A 474 1.16 -0.05 5.95
N HIS A 475 1.66 0.22 4.75
CA HIS A 475 1.88 -0.81 3.72
C HIS A 475 3.34 -0.82 3.28
N PRO A 476 3.97 -2.01 3.17
CA PRO A 476 5.26 -2.15 2.52
C PRO A 476 5.18 -1.67 1.07
N ALA A 477 5.98 -0.66 0.72
CA ALA A 477 5.96 -0.04 -0.60
C ALA A 477 6.34 -1.04 -1.71
N ASP A 478 7.32 -1.90 -1.44
CA ASP A 478 7.77 -2.95 -2.35
C ASP A 478 6.65 -3.95 -2.69
N GLN A 479 5.85 -4.33 -1.70
CA GLN A 479 4.71 -5.23 -1.87
C GLN A 479 3.67 -4.61 -2.82
N ILE A 480 3.27 -3.36 -2.57
CA ILE A 480 2.29 -2.64 -3.38
C ILE A 480 2.77 -2.51 -4.82
N MET A 481 4.03 -2.12 -5.04
CA MET A 481 4.62 -1.99 -6.37
C MET A 481 4.64 -3.33 -7.12
N ARG A 482 5.05 -4.43 -6.46
CA ARG A 482 5.02 -5.78 -7.07
C ARG A 482 3.61 -6.21 -7.44
N MET A 483 2.60 -5.85 -6.64
CA MET A 483 1.20 -6.10 -6.98
C MET A 483 0.74 -5.26 -8.17
N TRP A 484 1.13 -3.99 -8.29
CA TRP A 484 0.84 -3.17 -9.49
C TRP A 484 1.45 -3.75 -10.77
N ILE A 485 2.70 -4.25 -10.69
CA ILE A 485 3.36 -4.94 -11.80
C ILE A 485 2.59 -6.22 -12.18
N ALA A 486 2.18 -7.00 -11.18
CA ALA A 486 1.42 -8.24 -11.39
C ALA A 486 -0.01 -8.01 -11.92
N GLU A 487 -0.69 -6.95 -11.50
CA GLU A 487 -1.97 -6.51 -12.08
C GLU A 487 -1.80 -6.11 -13.55
N GLY A 488 -0.62 -5.62 -13.92
CA GLY A 488 -0.30 -5.05 -15.22
C GLY A 488 -0.64 -3.57 -15.34
N PHE A 489 -0.65 -2.84 -14.22
CA PHE A 489 -0.82 -1.38 -14.22
C PHE A 489 0.44 -0.66 -14.69
N ILE A 490 1.61 -1.25 -14.44
CA ILE A 490 2.89 -0.74 -14.93
C ILE A 490 3.13 -1.29 -16.34
N LYS A 491 3.18 -0.40 -17.34
CA LYS A 491 3.46 -0.78 -18.73
C LYS A 491 4.98 -0.78 -18.97
N PRO A 492 5.54 -1.83 -19.58
CA PRO A 492 6.97 -1.89 -19.84
C PRO A 492 7.36 -0.85 -20.90
N GLU A 493 8.31 0.03 -20.57
CA GLU A 493 8.91 0.98 -21.50
C GLU A 493 10.27 0.46 -21.99
N LYS A 494 10.63 0.76 -23.25
CA LYS A 494 11.92 0.32 -23.80
C LYS A 494 13.07 0.92 -23.01
N GLY A 495 13.92 0.06 -22.43
CA GLY A 495 15.12 0.47 -21.71
C GLY A 495 14.92 0.83 -20.23
N LYS A 496 13.68 0.80 -19.71
CA LYS A 496 13.40 0.99 -18.28
C LYS A 496 12.96 -0.33 -17.63
N ASN A 497 13.38 -0.54 -16.39
CA ASN A 497 12.93 -1.67 -15.59
C ASN A 497 11.54 -1.39 -15.00
N MET A 498 10.73 -2.45 -14.77
CA MET A 498 9.37 -2.28 -14.26
C MET A 498 9.34 -1.82 -12.80
N GLU A 499 10.31 -2.23 -11.98
CA GLU A 499 10.42 -1.79 -10.58
C GLU A 499 10.79 -0.31 -10.49
N ASP A 500 11.67 0.16 -11.36
CA ASP A 500 12.04 1.59 -11.42
C ASP A 500 10.83 2.43 -11.84
N LEU A 501 10.09 2.00 -12.86
CA LEU A 501 8.83 2.63 -13.27
C LEU A 501 7.78 2.62 -12.16
N ALA A 502 7.64 1.50 -11.44
CA ALA A 502 6.72 1.40 -10.30
C ALA A 502 7.13 2.37 -9.17
N GLN A 503 8.42 2.53 -8.95
CA GLN A 503 8.97 3.48 -7.97
C GLN A 503 8.76 4.93 -8.42
N GLU A 504 8.94 5.25 -9.70
CA GLU A 504 8.61 6.57 -10.29
C GLU A 504 7.13 6.89 -10.06
N TYR A 505 6.22 5.94 -10.31
CA TYR A 505 4.78 6.11 -10.10
C TYR A 505 4.45 6.36 -8.61
N LEU A 506 5.04 5.59 -7.70
CA LEU A 506 4.85 5.80 -6.26
C LEU A 506 5.38 7.17 -5.82
N LYS A 507 6.55 7.58 -6.32
CA LYS A 507 7.13 8.91 -6.06
C LYS A 507 6.23 10.03 -6.58
N GLU A 508 5.57 9.85 -7.72
CA GLU A 508 4.60 10.82 -8.24
C GLU A 508 3.35 10.95 -7.33
N LEU A 509 2.81 9.83 -6.83
CA LEU A 509 1.69 9.87 -5.88
C LEU A 509 2.09 10.57 -4.55
N ILE A 510 3.33 10.38 -4.12
CA ILE A 510 3.89 11.05 -2.93
C ILE A 510 4.10 12.54 -3.20
N SER A 511 4.64 12.93 -4.36
CA SER A 511 4.88 14.34 -4.70
C SER A 511 3.58 15.14 -4.86
N ARG A 512 2.49 14.46 -5.25
CA ARG A 512 1.12 15.01 -5.28
C ARG A 512 0.41 14.96 -3.91
N PHE A 513 1.08 14.49 -2.85
CA PHE A 513 0.56 14.33 -1.49
C PHE A 513 -0.72 13.47 -1.39
N LEU A 514 -0.86 12.52 -2.31
CA LEU A 514 -1.96 11.54 -2.30
C LEU A 514 -1.58 10.30 -1.47
N VAL A 515 -0.29 10.04 -1.31
CA VAL A 515 0.30 8.97 -0.50
C VAL A 515 1.34 9.58 0.44
N GLU A 516 1.27 9.23 1.72
CA GLU A 516 2.21 9.66 2.75
C GLU A 516 3.31 8.62 2.96
N VAL A 517 4.56 9.07 3.11
CA VAL A 517 5.68 8.22 3.52
C VAL A 517 5.71 8.17 5.06
N LYS A 518 5.70 6.96 5.63
CA LYS A 518 5.77 6.75 7.08
C LYS A 518 7.16 6.38 7.55
N TYR A 519 7.87 5.57 6.77
CA TYR A 519 9.22 5.16 7.09
C TYR A 519 10.08 5.09 5.83
N ARG A 520 11.29 5.63 5.94
CA ARG A 520 12.38 5.42 4.99
C ARG A 520 13.43 4.58 5.69
N ASN A 521 13.98 3.62 4.99
CA ASN A 521 15.07 2.81 5.52
C ASN A 521 16.38 3.61 5.53
N GLU A 522 17.43 2.98 6.03
CA GLU A 522 18.77 3.56 6.19
C GLU A 522 19.43 3.98 4.86
N CYS A 523 18.98 3.41 3.72
CA CYS A 523 19.42 3.81 2.38
C CYS A 523 18.49 4.89 1.76
N GLU A 524 17.70 5.58 2.58
CA GLU A 524 16.69 6.57 2.21
C GLU A 524 15.56 6.05 1.27
N LYS A 525 15.47 4.73 1.08
CA LYS A 525 14.42 4.12 0.27
C LYS A 525 13.11 4.09 1.04
N ILE A 526 12.02 4.36 0.33
CA ILE A 526 10.66 4.35 0.88
C ILE A 526 10.30 2.90 1.24
N GLU A 527 10.10 2.62 2.52
CA GLU A 527 9.76 1.28 3.00
C GLU A 527 8.28 1.16 3.35
N LEU A 528 7.74 2.12 4.11
CA LEU A 528 6.34 2.12 4.53
C LEU A 528 5.59 3.35 4.02
N VAL A 529 4.42 3.12 3.42
CA VAL A 529 3.51 4.16 2.92
C VAL A 529 2.12 4.03 3.50
N GLN A 530 1.36 5.12 3.51
CA GLN A 530 -0.03 5.14 3.95
C GLN A 530 -0.83 6.18 3.17
N VAL A 531 -2.09 5.89 2.88
CA VAL A 531 -3.04 6.89 2.36
C VAL A 531 -3.83 7.49 3.52
N HIS A 532 -3.96 8.81 3.56
CA HIS A 532 -4.74 9.48 4.59
C HIS A 532 -6.20 8.98 4.60
N ASN A 533 -6.78 8.68 5.77
CA ASN A 533 -8.10 8.03 5.89
C ASN A 533 -9.23 8.69 5.08
N ARG A 534 -9.26 10.02 5.02
CA ARG A 534 -10.28 10.75 4.24
C ARG A 534 -10.13 10.54 2.74
N LEU A 535 -8.88 10.51 2.24
CA LEU A 535 -8.58 10.15 0.84
C LEU A 535 -8.91 8.67 0.60
N LEU A 536 -8.60 7.79 1.54
CA LEU A 536 -8.92 6.36 1.42
C LEU A 536 -10.43 6.12 1.31
N ARG A 537 -11.27 6.80 2.12
CA ARG A 537 -12.74 6.73 2.00
C ARG A 537 -13.23 7.23 0.65
N PHE A 538 -12.63 8.31 0.13
CA PHE A 538 -12.90 8.79 -1.22
C PHE A 538 -12.56 7.71 -2.26
N LEU A 539 -11.38 7.08 -2.17
CA LEU A 539 -10.97 5.99 -3.06
C LEU A 539 -11.90 4.77 -2.98
N GLN A 540 -12.35 4.39 -1.79
CA GLN A 540 -13.30 3.28 -1.61
C GLN A 540 -14.65 3.58 -2.26
N SER A 541 -15.12 4.82 -2.15
CA SER A 541 -16.33 5.27 -2.85
C SER A 541 -16.14 5.22 -4.36
N GLU A 542 -15.05 5.80 -4.88
CA GLU A 542 -14.72 5.78 -6.30
C GLU A 542 -14.56 4.35 -6.84
N ALA A 543 -13.91 3.47 -6.09
CA ALA A 543 -13.70 2.09 -6.49
C ALA A 543 -15.01 1.30 -6.54
N ARG A 544 -15.94 1.54 -5.61
CA ARG A 544 -17.29 0.97 -5.61
C ARG A 544 -18.08 1.44 -6.83
N GLU A 545 -18.13 2.75 -7.09
CA GLU A 545 -18.83 3.29 -8.26
C GLU A 545 -18.21 2.81 -9.58
N ALA A 546 -16.88 2.67 -9.62
CA ALA A 546 -16.14 2.17 -10.75
C ALA A 546 -16.16 0.63 -10.89
N SER A 547 -16.75 -0.10 -9.93
CA SER A 547 -16.69 -1.57 -9.85
C SER A 547 -15.26 -2.09 -10.04
N PHE A 548 -14.28 -1.37 -9.49
CA PHE A 548 -12.86 -1.62 -9.69
C PHE A 548 -12.34 -2.72 -8.77
N ILE A 549 -12.74 -2.66 -7.49
CA ILE A 549 -12.52 -3.67 -6.46
C ILE A 549 -13.73 -3.72 -5.55
N GLU A 550 -14.18 -4.92 -5.21
CA GLU A 550 -15.20 -5.13 -4.20
C GLU A 550 -14.57 -5.41 -2.85
N ILE A 551 -14.99 -4.68 -1.82
CA ILE A 551 -14.47 -4.76 -0.46
C ILE A 551 -15.60 -5.31 0.40
N HIS A 552 -15.34 -6.40 1.10
CA HIS A 552 -16.32 -7.09 1.93
C HIS A 552 -15.71 -7.52 3.26
N ASP A 553 -16.50 -7.39 4.32
CA ASP A 553 -16.12 -7.85 5.66
C ASP A 553 -16.72 -9.22 5.98
N ASN A 554 -17.56 -9.75 5.07
CA ASN A 554 -18.27 -11.02 5.20
C ASN A 554 -18.36 -11.75 3.83
N THR A 555 -19.16 -12.83 3.77
CA THR A 555 -19.30 -13.67 2.56
C THR A 555 -20.30 -13.16 1.52
N ASP A 556 -21.03 -12.07 1.80
CA ASP A 556 -22.21 -11.66 1.03
C ASP A 556 -21.81 -10.84 -0.20
N VAL A 557 -21.16 -11.51 -1.15
CA VAL A 557 -20.89 -10.95 -2.47
C VAL A 557 -22.14 -11.11 -3.34
N LEU A 558 -22.82 -10.01 -3.63
CA LEU A 558 -24.08 -9.99 -4.40
C LEU A 558 -23.93 -10.48 -5.85
N ALA A 559 -22.79 -10.22 -6.50
CA ALA A 559 -22.56 -10.58 -7.90
C ALA A 559 -21.20 -11.26 -8.15
N PRO A 560 -20.92 -12.45 -7.60
CA PRO A 560 -19.61 -13.13 -7.69
C PRO A 560 -19.11 -13.35 -9.12
N ALA A 561 -20.03 -13.51 -10.07
CA ALA A 561 -19.72 -13.72 -11.49
C ALA A 561 -19.19 -12.46 -12.20
N ALA A 562 -19.43 -11.26 -11.65
CA ALA A 562 -18.97 -9.99 -12.19
C ALA A 562 -17.69 -9.47 -11.51
N VAL A 563 -17.36 -9.99 -10.32
CA VAL A 563 -16.21 -9.53 -9.53
C VAL A 563 -14.90 -9.83 -10.21
N ARG A 564 -14.11 -8.78 -10.43
CA ARG A 564 -12.76 -8.86 -11.01
C ARG A 564 -11.65 -8.75 -9.98
N ARG A 565 -11.86 -7.98 -8.91
CA ARG A 565 -10.93 -7.86 -7.79
C ARG A 565 -11.73 -7.91 -6.51
N LEU A 566 -11.30 -8.75 -5.59
CA LEU A 566 -11.95 -8.94 -4.30
C LEU A 566 -10.95 -8.63 -3.20
N SER A 567 -11.33 -7.72 -2.31
CA SER A 567 -10.65 -7.52 -1.03
C SER A 567 -11.55 -7.96 0.11
N ILE A 568 -10.98 -8.75 1.02
CA ILE A 568 -11.64 -9.16 2.25
C ILE A 568 -10.87 -8.56 3.41
N GLN A 569 -11.59 -7.86 4.26
CA GLN A 569 -11.06 -7.22 5.44
C GLN A 569 -11.86 -7.77 6.61
N ASN A 570 -11.22 -8.55 7.49
CA ASN A 570 -11.93 -9.05 8.66
C ASN A 570 -11.12 -8.82 9.95
N ASP A 571 -11.66 -7.94 10.78
CA ASP A 571 -11.08 -7.57 12.07
C ASP A 571 -11.54 -8.53 13.21
N SER A 572 -12.50 -9.43 12.94
CA SER A 572 -12.97 -10.41 13.93
C SER A 572 -12.03 -11.61 14.14
N GLY A 573 -10.94 -11.68 13.38
CA GLY A 573 -9.94 -12.75 13.46
C GLY A 573 -10.33 -14.09 12.85
N ASN A 574 -11.57 -14.26 12.40
CA ASN A 574 -12.04 -15.52 11.84
C ASN A 574 -12.21 -15.44 10.33
N TYR A 575 -11.46 -16.24 9.58
CA TYR A 575 -11.70 -16.35 8.14
C TYR A 575 -13.06 -17.00 7.85
N ILE A 576 -13.90 -16.37 7.03
CA ILE A 576 -15.19 -16.91 6.59
C ILE A 576 -15.06 -17.45 5.15
N PRO A 577 -15.27 -18.75 4.90
CA PRO A 577 -15.10 -19.35 3.58
C PRO A 577 -16.25 -19.02 2.63
N PHE A 578 -15.94 -18.84 1.35
CA PHE A 578 -16.94 -18.60 0.29
C PHE A 578 -17.53 -19.89 -0.25
N GLY A 579 -18.86 -19.89 -0.44
CA GLY A 579 -19.56 -20.92 -1.22
C GLY A 579 -19.53 -20.67 -2.74
N ASN A 580 -19.42 -19.41 -3.16
CA ASN A 580 -19.53 -18.99 -4.55
C ASN A 580 -18.19 -19.06 -5.29
N ARG A 581 -18.22 -19.39 -6.59
CA ARG A 581 -17.04 -19.31 -7.48
C ARG A 581 -16.96 -17.94 -8.13
N PHE A 582 -15.72 -17.50 -8.42
CA PHE A 582 -15.46 -16.19 -9.02
C PHE A 582 -14.77 -16.34 -10.39
N PRO A 583 -15.51 -16.66 -11.45
CA PRO A 583 -14.93 -17.01 -12.75
C PRO A 583 -14.14 -15.87 -13.41
N LYS A 584 -14.48 -14.61 -13.11
CA LYS A 584 -13.84 -13.41 -13.67
C LYS A 584 -12.77 -12.80 -12.75
N LEU A 585 -12.43 -13.47 -11.64
CA LEU A 585 -11.50 -12.95 -10.63
C LEU A 585 -10.07 -12.86 -11.17
N ARG A 586 -9.43 -11.73 -10.90
CA ARG A 586 -8.06 -11.37 -11.29
C ARG A 586 -7.18 -11.05 -10.09
N SER A 587 -7.79 -10.58 -9.01
CA SER A 587 -7.09 -10.25 -7.78
C SER A 587 -7.88 -10.74 -6.57
N PHE A 588 -7.18 -11.42 -5.67
CA PHE A 588 -7.71 -11.78 -4.38
C PHE A 588 -6.77 -11.23 -3.30
N ILE A 589 -7.26 -10.28 -2.52
CA ILE A 589 -6.57 -9.70 -1.38
C ILE A 589 -7.37 -10.07 -0.14
N CYS A 590 -6.73 -10.72 0.82
CA CYS A 590 -7.37 -11.06 2.08
C CYS A 590 -6.47 -10.64 3.22
N ARG A 591 -7.03 -9.86 4.14
CA ARG A 591 -6.42 -9.52 5.40
C ARG A 591 -7.39 -9.86 6.52
N VAL A 592 -6.99 -10.82 7.32
CA VAL A 592 -7.64 -11.11 8.59
C VAL A 592 -6.66 -10.63 9.66
N GLU A 593 -7.09 -9.78 10.58
CA GLU A 593 -6.24 -9.47 11.74
C GLU A 593 -6.14 -10.73 12.61
N GLU A 594 -4.97 -11.06 13.16
CA GLU A 594 -4.86 -12.20 14.09
C GLU A 594 -5.64 -11.90 15.37
N GLY A 595 -6.93 -12.26 15.39
CA GLY A 595 -7.67 -12.35 16.64
C GLY A 595 -7.14 -13.54 17.43
N GLU A 596 -6.56 -13.30 18.60
CA GLU A 596 -6.00 -14.37 19.45
C GLU A 596 -7.02 -15.41 19.97
N GLY A 597 -8.27 -15.39 19.51
CA GLY A 597 -9.18 -16.53 19.69
C GLY A 597 -8.76 -17.79 18.91
N ALA A 598 -7.86 -17.67 17.93
CA ALA A 598 -7.38 -18.80 17.14
C ALA A 598 -6.12 -19.48 17.71
N SER A 599 -5.50 -18.91 18.75
CA SER A 599 -4.45 -19.59 19.54
C SER A 599 -5.03 -20.40 20.71
N ALA A 600 -6.36 -20.39 20.91
CA ALA A 600 -6.99 -21.50 21.59
C ALA A 600 -6.69 -22.73 20.74
N THR A 601 -5.77 -23.56 21.21
CA THR A 601 -5.75 -24.98 20.84
C THR A 601 -7.21 -25.42 20.71
N PRO A 602 -7.67 -25.91 19.55
CA PRO A 602 -8.99 -26.52 19.52
C PRO A 602 -8.91 -27.63 20.56
N ASP A 603 -9.60 -27.44 21.69
CA ASP A 603 -9.54 -28.32 22.83
C ASP A 603 -9.66 -29.74 22.31
N LEU A 604 -8.52 -30.42 22.26
CA LEU A 604 -8.40 -31.75 21.69
C LEU A 604 -8.80 -32.71 22.79
N LYS A 605 -10.05 -32.58 23.25
CA LYS A 605 -10.75 -33.43 24.23
C LYS A 605 -12.19 -32.94 24.38
N ASN A 606 -13.01 -33.20 23.36
CA ASN A 606 -14.14 -34.13 23.48
C ASN A 606 -15.24 -33.83 22.44
N ASP A 607 -15.64 -34.93 21.82
CA ASP A 607 -16.96 -35.19 21.26
C ASP A 607 -17.36 -34.60 19.90
N THR A 608 -17.10 -35.44 18.89
CA THR A 608 -18.10 -35.91 17.92
C THR A 608 -18.82 -34.86 17.07
N LYS A 609 -18.20 -34.51 15.94
CA LYS A 609 -18.73 -34.74 14.58
C LYS A 609 -17.72 -34.20 13.57
N ASN A 610 -17.42 -35.01 12.56
CA ASN A 610 -16.67 -34.63 11.36
C ASN A 610 -17.25 -33.35 10.73
N ILE A 611 -16.78 -32.18 11.14
CA ILE A 611 -16.91 -30.97 10.34
C ILE A 611 -15.70 -30.99 9.41
N PRO A 612 -15.87 -31.19 8.10
CA PRO A 612 -14.74 -31.19 7.19
C PRO A 612 -14.03 -29.83 7.32
N ARG A 613 -12.73 -29.84 7.62
CA ARG A 613 -11.87 -28.66 7.49
C ARG A 613 -12.10 -28.12 6.07
N LYS A 614 -12.88 -27.06 5.94
CA LYS A 614 -13.21 -26.47 4.64
C LYS A 614 -11.91 -25.91 4.08
N ASP A 615 -11.48 -26.38 2.91
CA ASP A 615 -10.38 -25.77 2.16
C ASP A 615 -10.68 -24.28 1.94
N PRO A 616 -10.00 -23.36 2.64
CA PRO A 616 -10.40 -21.95 2.68
C PRO A 616 -10.32 -21.30 1.29
N LEU A 617 -9.47 -21.83 0.40
CA LEU A 617 -9.23 -21.30 -0.93
C LEU A 617 -9.95 -22.05 -2.06
N LYS A 618 -10.86 -22.99 -1.75
CA LYS A 618 -11.56 -23.79 -2.77
C LYS A 618 -12.40 -22.95 -3.73
N PHE A 619 -12.87 -21.78 -3.30
CA PHE A 619 -13.64 -20.87 -4.16
C PHE A 619 -12.81 -20.27 -5.31
N LEU A 620 -11.47 -20.25 -5.16
CA LEU A 620 -10.55 -19.86 -6.24
C LEU A 620 -10.50 -20.91 -7.35
N CYS A 621 -10.95 -22.15 -7.10
CA CYS A 621 -11.05 -23.19 -8.11
C CYS A 621 -12.05 -22.76 -9.20
N GLY A 622 -11.53 -22.36 -10.36
CA GLY A 622 -12.30 -21.84 -11.50
C GLY A 622 -12.00 -20.39 -11.85
N SER A 623 -11.23 -19.67 -11.03
CA SER A 623 -10.74 -18.31 -11.29
C SER A 623 -9.56 -18.34 -12.27
N LYS A 624 -9.84 -18.61 -13.55
CA LYS A 624 -8.82 -18.82 -14.59
C LYS A 624 -7.98 -17.58 -14.92
N PHE A 625 -8.50 -16.39 -14.62
CA PHE A 625 -7.87 -15.10 -14.94
C PHE A 625 -7.09 -14.49 -13.77
N LEU A 626 -6.88 -15.26 -12.70
CA LEU A 626 -6.23 -14.79 -11.48
C LEU A 626 -4.77 -14.40 -11.76
N ARG A 627 -4.39 -13.18 -11.36
CA ARG A 627 -3.06 -12.58 -11.51
C ARG A 627 -2.38 -12.34 -10.17
N VAL A 628 -3.15 -11.98 -9.14
CA VAL A 628 -2.66 -11.65 -7.80
C VAL A 628 -3.42 -12.45 -6.74
N ILE A 629 -2.66 -13.12 -5.88
CA ILE A 629 -3.14 -13.66 -4.60
C ILE A 629 -2.30 -13.02 -3.51
N SER A 630 -2.93 -12.30 -2.58
CA SER A 630 -2.29 -11.78 -1.37
C SER A 630 -3.14 -12.17 -0.17
N ILE A 631 -2.61 -13.02 0.69
CA ILE A 631 -3.32 -13.58 1.84
C ILE A 631 -2.51 -13.29 3.10
N GLY A 632 -3.15 -12.69 4.11
CA GLY A 632 -2.59 -12.50 5.43
C GLY A 632 -3.60 -12.84 6.53
N GLY A 633 -3.10 -13.47 7.60
CA GLY A 633 -3.85 -13.79 8.81
C GLY A 633 -4.84 -14.95 8.69
N ILE A 634 -4.74 -15.76 7.62
CA ILE A 634 -5.51 -17.01 7.51
C ILE A 634 -4.61 -18.19 7.92
N HIS A 635 -5.12 -19.07 8.79
CA HIS A 635 -4.53 -20.37 9.06
C HIS A 635 -4.65 -21.29 7.83
N LEU A 636 -3.55 -21.46 7.11
CA LEU A 636 -3.50 -22.16 5.84
C LEU A 636 -2.33 -23.13 5.83
N ALA A 637 -2.61 -24.42 6.01
CA ALA A 637 -1.57 -25.46 6.01
C ALA A 637 -0.96 -25.70 4.63
N GLU A 638 -1.79 -25.69 3.58
CA GLU A 638 -1.38 -25.97 2.20
C GLU A 638 -2.19 -25.12 1.21
N LEU A 639 -1.54 -24.77 0.10
CA LEU A 639 -2.20 -24.14 -1.04
C LEU A 639 -2.84 -25.22 -1.95
N PRO A 640 -4.06 -24.99 -2.49
CA PRO A 640 -4.73 -25.98 -3.32
C PRO A 640 -3.96 -26.27 -4.62
N ASP A 641 -3.91 -27.55 -5.00
CA ASP A 641 -3.17 -28.04 -6.17
C ASP A 641 -3.65 -27.40 -7.50
N ALA A 642 -4.89 -26.94 -7.53
CA ALA A 642 -5.51 -26.19 -8.63
C ALA A 642 -4.85 -24.82 -8.90
N ILE A 643 -4.03 -24.28 -8.00
CA ILE A 643 -3.28 -23.04 -8.26
C ILE A 643 -2.37 -23.19 -9.47
N GLY A 644 -1.78 -24.36 -9.69
CA GLY A 644 -0.94 -24.60 -10.86
C GLY A 644 -1.68 -24.51 -12.20
N ASP A 645 -3.02 -24.44 -12.20
CA ASP A 645 -3.88 -24.25 -13.39
C ASP A 645 -4.11 -22.75 -13.72
N MET A 646 -3.75 -21.85 -12.82
CA MET A 646 -3.93 -20.40 -12.97
C MET A 646 -2.74 -19.78 -13.71
N ILE A 647 -2.60 -20.09 -15.01
CA ILE A 647 -1.43 -19.70 -15.81
C ILE A 647 -1.18 -18.19 -15.92
N HIS A 648 -2.18 -17.34 -15.64
CA HIS A 648 -2.03 -15.89 -15.62
C HIS A 648 -1.54 -15.33 -14.29
N LEU A 649 -1.32 -16.19 -13.29
CA LEU A 649 -0.88 -15.80 -11.96
C LEU A 649 0.55 -15.26 -12.01
N ARG A 650 0.73 -14.02 -11.51
CA ARG A 650 2.00 -13.27 -11.51
C ARG A 650 2.51 -12.99 -10.10
N TYR A 651 1.62 -12.90 -9.11
CA TYR A 651 1.97 -12.64 -7.72
C TYR A 651 1.27 -13.61 -6.78
N ILE A 652 2.04 -14.27 -5.91
CA ILE A 652 1.57 -15.06 -4.78
C ILE A 652 2.24 -14.52 -3.52
N GLY A 653 1.46 -13.91 -2.63
CA GLY A 653 1.88 -13.51 -1.30
C GLY A 653 1.04 -14.25 -0.27
N VAL A 654 1.68 -15.03 0.61
CA VAL A 654 1.01 -15.74 1.69
C VAL A 654 1.77 -15.51 3.00
N THR A 655 1.09 -14.84 3.93
CA THR A 655 1.51 -14.66 5.31
C THR A 655 0.65 -15.58 6.17
N SER A 656 1.20 -16.76 6.50
CA SER A 656 0.55 -17.77 7.33
C SER A 656 1.60 -18.65 8.00
N CYS A 657 1.61 -18.62 9.34
CA CYS A 657 2.55 -19.38 10.16
C CYS A 657 2.36 -20.90 10.08
N ASP A 658 1.26 -21.37 9.48
CA ASP A 658 0.93 -22.79 9.33
C ASP A 658 1.26 -23.35 7.95
N LEU A 659 1.61 -22.50 6.99
CA LEU A 659 1.91 -22.94 5.63
C LEU A 659 3.24 -23.69 5.60
N GLU A 660 3.16 -25.01 5.47
CA GLU A 660 4.33 -25.90 5.45
C GLU A 660 4.72 -26.32 4.04
N ASN A 661 3.75 -26.52 3.16
CA ASN A 661 3.97 -27.03 1.81
C ASN A 661 3.30 -26.18 0.74
N LEU A 662 4.01 -25.97 -0.37
CA LEU A 662 3.43 -25.49 -1.61
C LEU A 662 3.14 -26.67 -2.54
N PRO A 663 2.01 -26.66 -3.28
CA PRO A 663 1.68 -27.74 -4.20
C PRO A 663 2.74 -27.88 -5.29
N SER A 664 3.10 -29.11 -5.63
CA SER A 664 4.08 -29.39 -6.70
C SER A 664 3.68 -28.79 -8.06
N SER A 665 2.38 -28.53 -8.23
CA SER A 665 1.79 -27.88 -9.38
C SER A 665 2.22 -26.43 -9.60
N ILE A 666 2.78 -25.76 -8.59
CA ILE A 666 3.26 -24.37 -8.66
C ILE A 666 4.31 -24.16 -9.76
N GLY A 667 5.11 -25.20 -10.06
CA GLY A 667 6.07 -25.18 -11.15
C GLY A 667 5.46 -25.12 -12.56
N ARG A 668 4.12 -25.13 -12.69
CA ARG A 668 3.39 -24.92 -13.96
C ARG A 668 3.10 -23.44 -14.23
N LEU A 669 3.31 -22.54 -13.27
CA LEU A 669 2.99 -21.12 -13.38
C LEU A 669 4.06 -20.36 -14.17
N LEU A 670 4.03 -20.46 -15.50
CA LEU A 670 5.08 -19.89 -16.36
C LEU A 670 5.13 -18.36 -16.41
N ASN A 671 4.09 -17.67 -15.91
CA ASN A 671 4.03 -16.20 -15.83
C ASN A 671 4.29 -15.67 -14.42
N LEU A 672 4.62 -16.53 -13.45
CA LEU A 672 4.84 -16.10 -12.07
C LEU A 672 6.05 -15.18 -11.99
N GLN A 673 5.88 -14.02 -11.36
CA GLN A 673 6.90 -12.99 -11.20
C GLN A 673 7.33 -12.89 -9.73
N THR A 674 6.40 -12.98 -8.79
CA THR A 674 6.67 -12.81 -7.36
C THR A 674 6.10 -13.97 -6.55
N LEU A 675 6.95 -14.56 -5.71
CA LEU A 675 6.55 -15.43 -4.61
C LEU A 675 7.02 -14.80 -3.28
N ASP A 676 6.08 -14.42 -2.42
CA ASP A 676 6.34 -13.90 -1.07
C ASP A 676 5.70 -14.83 -0.02
N ILE A 677 6.55 -15.57 0.68
CA ILE A 677 6.21 -16.54 1.70
C ILE A 677 7.07 -16.32 2.95
N ARG A 678 7.47 -15.06 3.20
CA ARG A 678 8.40 -14.68 4.27
C ARG A 678 7.94 -15.03 5.69
N ASN A 679 6.63 -15.17 5.88
CA ASN A 679 6.01 -15.53 7.15
C ASN A 679 5.33 -16.90 7.00
N SER A 680 6.12 -17.91 6.63
CA SER A 680 5.66 -19.30 6.47
C SER A 680 6.73 -20.30 6.90
N LYS A 681 6.36 -21.58 7.01
CA LYS A 681 7.25 -22.70 7.34
C LYS A 681 7.72 -23.46 6.10
N VAL A 682 7.48 -22.94 4.90
CA VAL A 682 7.86 -23.60 3.64
C VAL A 682 9.38 -23.64 3.50
N LYS A 683 9.93 -24.86 3.54
CA LYS A 683 11.39 -25.09 3.43
C LYS A 683 11.83 -25.52 2.04
N ILE A 684 10.97 -26.23 1.30
CA ILE A 684 11.33 -26.85 0.00
C ILE A 684 10.22 -26.58 -1.01
N ILE A 685 10.61 -26.29 -2.25
CA ILE A 685 9.70 -26.14 -3.39
C ILE A 685 10.14 -27.07 -4.51
N ALA A 686 9.18 -27.59 -5.28
CA ALA A 686 9.44 -28.49 -6.39
C ALA A 686 10.46 -27.90 -7.39
N PRO A 687 11.47 -28.66 -7.86
CA PRO A 687 12.56 -28.15 -8.72
C PRO A 687 12.10 -27.44 -10.00
N LYS A 688 10.90 -27.77 -10.52
CA LYS A 688 10.32 -27.10 -11.70
C LYS A 688 10.05 -25.61 -11.47
N PHE A 689 9.80 -25.20 -10.23
CA PHE A 689 9.62 -23.79 -9.86
C PHE A 689 10.84 -22.94 -10.25
N TRP A 690 12.05 -23.43 -9.93
CA TRP A 690 13.32 -22.76 -10.23
C TRP A 690 13.69 -22.71 -11.72
N ARG A 691 12.78 -23.12 -12.62
CA ARG A 691 12.93 -23.03 -14.07
C ARG A 691 11.98 -22.01 -14.69
N ILE A 692 11.16 -21.33 -13.89
CA ILE A 692 10.23 -20.29 -14.35
C ILE A 692 11.03 -19.03 -14.68
N LYS A 693 11.23 -18.77 -15.98
CA LYS A 693 12.08 -17.65 -16.46
C LYS A 693 11.52 -16.27 -16.14
N THR A 694 10.22 -16.14 -15.82
CA THR A 694 9.58 -14.86 -15.51
C THR A 694 9.74 -14.43 -14.06
N LEU A 695 10.33 -15.26 -13.19
CA LEU A 695 10.53 -14.92 -11.78
C LEU A 695 11.41 -13.67 -11.64
N ARG A 696 10.97 -12.77 -10.77
CA ARG A 696 11.61 -11.49 -10.44
C ARG A 696 11.91 -11.38 -8.95
N HIS A 697 11.02 -11.90 -8.10
CA HIS A 697 11.18 -11.84 -6.66
C HIS A 697 10.79 -13.16 -6.00
N VAL A 698 11.70 -13.72 -5.21
CA VAL A 698 11.46 -14.87 -4.33
C VAL A 698 11.86 -14.46 -2.92
N ILE A 699 10.89 -14.41 -2.02
CA ILE A 699 11.05 -13.95 -0.64
C ILE A 699 10.49 -15.02 0.28
N ALA A 700 11.33 -15.54 1.16
CA ALA A 700 10.96 -16.59 2.10
C ALA A 700 11.58 -16.33 3.48
N ALA A 701 11.21 -17.15 4.46
CA ALA A 701 11.90 -17.18 5.76
C ALA A 701 13.21 -17.97 5.65
N GLN A 702 13.11 -19.23 5.22
CA GLN A 702 14.22 -20.19 5.17
C GLN A 702 13.99 -21.23 4.04
N LEU A 703 14.00 -20.76 2.79
CA LEU A 703 13.77 -21.61 1.63
C LEU A 703 15.07 -22.24 1.12
N GLN A 704 15.08 -23.55 0.92
CA GLN A 704 16.24 -24.24 0.34
C GLN A 704 16.43 -23.90 -1.14
N LEU A 705 17.60 -23.35 -1.48
CA LEU A 705 18.05 -23.12 -2.85
C LEU A 705 18.72 -24.40 -3.38
N PRO A 706 18.17 -25.05 -4.43
CA PRO A 706 18.73 -26.29 -4.95
C PRO A 706 20.06 -26.07 -5.66
N ASN A 707 20.85 -27.14 -5.82
CA ASN A 707 22.16 -27.11 -6.49
C ASN A 707 22.11 -26.70 -7.96
N SER A 708 20.96 -26.87 -8.62
CA SER A 708 20.75 -26.52 -10.02
C SER A 708 19.42 -25.81 -10.19
N VAL A 709 19.46 -24.69 -10.88
CA VAL A 709 18.33 -23.84 -11.26
C VAL A 709 18.36 -23.61 -12.77
N GLY A 710 17.25 -23.16 -13.35
CA GLY A 710 17.26 -22.68 -14.74
C GLY A 710 17.94 -21.32 -14.87
N GLU A 711 18.05 -20.82 -16.10
CA GLU A 711 18.45 -19.44 -16.39
C GLU A 711 17.38 -18.48 -15.84
N LEU A 712 17.69 -17.79 -14.74
CA LEU A 712 16.79 -16.90 -14.01
C LEU A 712 17.26 -15.46 -14.13
N ASN A 713 17.55 -15.02 -15.36
CA ASN A 713 18.08 -13.68 -15.65
C ASN A 713 17.08 -12.54 -15.34
N ASN A 714 15.80 -12.83 -15.07
CA ASN A 714 14.84 -11.82 -14.64
C ASN A 714 14.76 -11.65 -13.12
N LEU A 715 15.42 -12.53 -12.35
CA LEU A 715 15.36 -12.53 -10.90
C LEU A 715 16.19 -11.37 -10.34
N GLN A 716 15.53 -10.50 -9.57
CA GLN A 716 16.11 -9.29 -8.97
C GLN A 716 16.22 -9.40 -7.45
N THR A 717 15.28 -10.11 -6.80
CA THR A 717 15.26 -10.27 -5.34
C THR A 717 15.23 -11.74 -4.98
N LEU A 718 16.19 -12.16 -4.16
CA LEU A 718 16.25 -13.50 -3.58
C LEU A 718 16.54 -13.40 -2.08
N HIS A 719 15.50 -13.57 -1.26
CA HIS A 719 15.57 -13.35 0.19
C HIS A 719 15.23 -14.59 1.00
N GLY A 720 15.88 -14.73 2.15
CA GLY A 720 15.62 -15.80 3.12
C GLY A 720 15.90 -17.19 2.55
N VAL A 721 16.95 -17.33 1.74
CA VAL A 721 17.33 -18.62 1.16
C VAL A 721 18.49 -19.27 1.90
N LYS A 722 18.50 -20.60 1.93
CA LYS A 722 19.57 -21.43 2.47
C LYS A 722 20.13 -22.33 1.37
N PRO A 723 21.46 -22.46 1.20
CA PRO A 723 22.00 -23.40 0.23
C PRO A 723 21.63 -24.85 0.56
N ALA A 724 21.43 -25.67 -0.47
CA ALA A 724 21.42 -27.12 -0.34
C ALA A 724 22.81 -27.66 0.07
N GLU A 725 22.90 -28.90 0.55
CA GLU A 725 24.04 -29.44 1.31
C GLU A 725 25.45 -29.19 0.75
N ASN A 726 25.61 -29.12 -0.58
CA ASN A 726 26.90 -28.85 -1.22
C ASN A 726 26.76 -28.20 -2.60
N TRP A 727 27.37 -27.03 -2.78
CA TRP A 727 27.59 -26.40 -4.09
C TRP A 727 28.94 -26.84 -4.61
N GLY A 728 29.02 -28.06 -5.16
CA GLY A 728 30.25 -28.61 -5.70
C GLY A 728 30.93 -27.57 -6.60
N GLY A 729 32.16 -27.16 -6.25
CA GLY A 729 32.77 -25.86 -6.58
C GLY A 729 32.83 -25.40 -8.05
N LEU A 730 32.33 -26.19 -9.00
CA LEU A 730 32.16 -25.85 -10.41
C LEU A 730 30.79 -25.23 -10.75
N THR A 731 29.74 -25.46 -9.95
CA THR A 731 28.37 -25.01 -10.25
C THR A 731 27.73 -24.34 -9.04
N CYS A 732 27.40 -23.04 -9.15
CA CYS A 732 26.62 -22.31 -8.16
C CYS A 732 25.27 -21.92 -8.77
N PRO A 733 24.13 -22.13 -8.07
CA PRO A 733 22.83 -21.70 -8.59
C PRO A 733 22.74 -20.18 -8.82
N LEU A 734 23.52 -19.39 -8.06
CA LEU A 734 23.58 -17.94 -8.20
C LEU A 734 24.22 -17.48 -9.52
N ASP A 735 25.01 -18.33 -10.19
CA ASP A 735 25.58 -18.02 -11.51
C ASP A 735 24.50 -17.79 -12.58
N MET A 736 23.30 -18.33 -12.37
CA MET A 736 22.17 -18.25 -13.30
C MET A 736 21.25 -17.04 -13.03
N MET A 737 21.64 -16.15 -12.11
CA MET A 737 20.82 -15.04 -11.61
C MET A 737 21.59 -13.72 -11.66
N THR A 738 22.17 -13.38 -12.82
CA THR A 738 23.11 -12.25 -12.97
C THR A 738 22.50 -10.87 -12.73
N ASN A 739 21.17 -10.73 -12.82
CA ASN A 739 20.46 -9.47 -12.63
C ASN A 739 19.93 -9.27 -11.20
N LEU A 740 20.43 -10.05 -10.23
CA LEU A 740 20.10 -9.87 -8.82
C LEU A 740 20.53 -8.49 -8.32
N GLN A 741 19.58 -7.78 -7.71
CA GLN A 741 19.79 -6.49 -7.05
C GLN A 741 19.79 -6.62 -5.53
N SER A 742 19.16 -7.66 -4.99
CA SER A 742 19.05 -7.88 -3.55
C SER A 742 19.12 -9.37 -3.20
N LEU A 743 20.10 -9.75 -2.37
CA LEU A 743 20.36 -11.13 -1.97
C LEU A 743 20.43 -11.23 -0.43
N GLU A 744 19.61 -12.11 0.15
CA GLU A 744 19.76 -12.55 1.55
C GLU A 744 19.96 -14.08 1.58
N LEU A 745 21.17 -14.51 1.94
CA LEU A 745 21.57 -15.92 2.02
C LEU A 745 21.97 -16.26 3.46
N HIS A 746 21.40 -17.32 4.01
CA HIS A 746 21.63 -17.73 5.39
C HIS A 746 22.09 -19.19 5.49
N GLY A 747 22.82 -19.51 6.56
CA GLY A 747 23.19 -20.88 6.93
C GLY A 747 24.09 -21.60 5.92
N PHE A 748 24.94 -20.85 5.21
CA PHE A 748 25.99 -21.44 4.38
C PHE A 748 27.22 -21.79 5.22
N ASN A 749 28.01 -22.74 4.72
CA ASN A 749 29.29 -23.13 5.30
C ASN A 749 30.43 -22.97 4.29
N ASP A 750 31.63 -22.57 4.72
CA ASP A 750 32.79 -22.34 3.84
C ASP A 750 33.25 -23.63 3.16
N ALA A 751 33.22 -24.75 3.90
CA ALA A 751 33.68 -26.05 3.41
C ALA A 751 32.93 -26.54 2.15
N ASN A 752 31.60 -26.31 2.09
CA ASN A 752 30.78 -26.79 0.97
C ASN A 752 30.31 -25.67 0.02
N HIS A 753 30.39 -24.40 0.42
CA HIS A 753 29.81 -23.30 -0.35
C HIS A 753 30.79 -22.15 -0.61
N GLY A 754 31.87 -22.00 0.16
CA GLY A 754 32.72 -20.81 0.15
C GLY A 754 33.28 -20.49 -1.24
N VAL A 755 33.90 -21.48 -1.89
CA VAL A 755 34.50 -21.33 -3.24
C VAL A 755 33.44 -20.97 -4.30
N ALA A 756 32.29 -21.64 -4.25
CA ALA A 756 31.21 -21.43 -5.20
C ALA A 756 30.54 -20.06 -5.02
N LEU A 757 30.36 -19.63 -3.77
CA LEU A 757 29.80 -18.33 -3.40
C LEU A 757 30.74 -17.19 -3.81
N GLU A 758 32.03 -17.30 -3.49
CA GLU A 758 33.04 -16.31 -3.88
C GLU A 758 33.07 -16.08 -5.39
N ARG A 759 33.05 -17.16 -6.18
CA ARG A 759 32.97 -17.08 -7.64
C ARG A 759 31.67 -16.44 -8.12
N ALA A 760 30.53 -16.77 -7.50
CA ALA A 760 29.25 -16.19 -7.89
C ALA A 760 29.21 -14.68 -7.59
N LEU A 761 29.71 -14.25 -6.44
CA LEU A 761 29.80 -12.83 -6.06
C LEU A 761 30.58 -12.00 -7.08
N GLN A 762 31.61 -12.58 -7.71
CA GLN A 762 32.36 -11.93 -8.80
C GLN A 762 31.56 -11.67 -10.09
N LYS A 763 30.34 -12.22 -10.22
CA LYS A 763 29.47 -12.04 -11.41
C LYS A 763 28.22 -11.20 -11.14
N LEU A 764 27.90 -10.92 -9.87
CA LEU A 764 26.70 -10.19 -9.50
C LEU A 764 26.93 -8.67 -9.58
N GLU A 765 26.89 -8.13 -10.80
CA GLU A 765 27.24 -6.72 -11.05
C GLU A 765 26.17 -5.72 -10.60
N LEU A 766 24.90 -6.13 -10.54
CA LEU A 766 23.77 -5.23 -10.24
C LEU A 766 23.36 -5.21 -8.76
N LEU A 767 24.15 -5.86 -7.88
CA LEU A 767 23.76 -6.05 -6.49
C LEU A 767 23.84 -4.75 -5.69
N GLY A 768 22.71 -4.30 -5.14
CA GLY A 768 22.60 -3.12 -4.28
C GLY A 768 22.46 -3.47 -2.79
N HIS A 769 21.86 -4.61 -2.45
CA HIS A 769 21.74 -5.09 -1.07
C HIS A 769 22.23 -6.53 -0.94
N LEU A 770 23.11 -6.77 0.03
CA LEU A 770 23.68 -8.09 0.32
C LEU A 770 23.62 -8.38 1.82
N LYS A 771 22.94 -9.47 2.18
CA LYS A 771 22.95 -10.02 3.52
C LYS A 771 23.45 -11.46 3.50
N LEU A 772 24.51 -11.72 4.26
CA LEU A 772 25.13 -13.04 4.36
C LEU A 772 25.20 -13.47 5.82
N THR A 773 24.63 -14.65 6.11
CA THR A 773 24.73 -15.30 7.42
C THR A 773 25.35 -16.68 7.25
N GLY A 774 26.51 -16.94 7.85
CA GLY A 774 27.25 -18.20 7.66
C GLY A 774 28.37 -18.38 8.67
N ASP A 775 29.13 -19.47 8.55
CA ASP A 775 30.28 -19.74 9.45
C ASP A 775 31.49 -18.87 9.10
N LYS A 776 31.92 -18.85 7.84
CA LYS A 776 32.98 -18.00 7.32
C LYS A 776 32.57 -17.32 6.01
N ILE A 777 32.52 -16.00 6.05
CA ILE A 777 32.13 -15.11 4.95
C ILE A 777 33.36 -14.79 4.10
N PRO A 778 33.29 -14.90 2.76
CA PRO A 778 34.44 -14.64 1.91
C PRO A 778 34.79 -13.14 1.87
N SER A 779 36.08 -12.81 1.94
CA SER A 779 36.58 -11.42 1.85
C SER A 779 36.29 -10.74 0.51
N SER A 780 35.94 -11.49 -0.53
CA SER A 780 35.42 -10.97 -1.82
C SER A 780 34.20 -10.07 -1.66
N VAL A 781 33.46 -10.19 -0.55
CA VAL A 781 32.38 -9.28 -0.18
C VAL A 781 32.85 -7.83 -0.02
N PHE A 782 34.15 -7.58 0.20
CA PHE A 782 34.75 -6.25 0.19
C PHE A 782 35.57 -6.01 -1.08
N THR A 783 36.30 -7.00 -1.57
CA THR A 783 37.31 -6.83 -2.63
C THR A 783 36.81 -7.08 -4.06
N ALA A 784 35.65 -7.73 -4.25
CA ALA A 784 35.16 -8.06 -5.60
C ALA A 784 34.76 -6.80 -6.39
N PRO A 785 35.31 -6.57 -7.61
CA PRO A 785 34.97 -5.42 -8.44
C PRO A 785 33.53 -5.41 -8.97
N SER A 786 32.89 -6.58 -9.08
CA SER A 786 31.49 -6.70 -9.53
C SER A 786 30.51 -6.00 -8.59
N LEU A 787 30.79 -6.00 -7.30
CA LEU A 787 29.86 -5.55 -6.29
C LEU A 787 29.94 -4.03 -6.00
N ARG A 788 30.40 -3.22 -6.97
CA ARG A 788 30.58 -1.76 -6.85
C ARG A 788 29.30 -0.98 -6.54
N TYR A 789 28.14 -1.54 -6.87
CA TYR A 789 26.84 -0.92 -6.66
C TYR A 789 26.20 -1.28 -5.32
N VAL A 790 26.87 -2.05 -4.46
CA VAL A 790 26.32 -2.42 -3.15
C VAL A 790 26.23 -1.19 -2.25
N GLU A 791 24.98 -0.83 -1.92
CA GLU A 791 24.59 0.26 -1.03
C GLU A 791 24.44 -0.22 0.42
N SER A 792 24.02 -1.48 0.61
CA SER A 792 23.71 -2.05 1.92
C SER A 792 24.33 -3.42 2.07
N LEU A 793 25.13 -3.59 3.13
CA LEU A 793 25.85 -4.81 3.44
C LEU A 793 25.56 -5.24 4.88
N VAL A 794 25.02 -6.44 5.07
CA VAL A 794 24.70 -7.01 6.38
C VAL A 794 25.37 -8.37 6.53
N LEU A 795 26.36 -8.49 7.40
CA LEU A 795 27.13 -9.72 7.59
C LEU A 795 26.94 -10.29 8.98
N ASP A 796 26.80 -11.59 9.07
CA ASP A 796 26.63 -12.33 10.32
C ASP A 796 27.46 -13.63 10.27
N GLY A 797 28.63 -13.62 10.89
CA GLY A 797 29.64 -14.69 10.80
C GLY A 797 31.08 -14.20 10.72
N ASP A 798 32.05 -15.11 10.87
CA ASP A 798 33.48 -14.77 10.82
C ASP A 798 33.91 -14.46 9.37
N ILE A 799 34.90 -13.59 9.17
CA ILE A 799 35.42 -13.31 7.82
C ILE A 799 36.63 -14.21 7.51
N LYS A 800 36.62 -14.82 6.33
CA LYS A 800 37.76 -15.53 5.77
C LYS A 800 38.68 -14.56 5.03
N TRP A 801 39.76 -14.18 5.70
CA TRP A 801 40.88 -13.47 5.09
C TRP A 801 41.77 -14.43 4.29
N ALA A 802 42.41 -13.93 3.24
CA ALA A 802 43.34 -14.73 2.45
C ALA A 802 44.59 -15.08 3.28
N ASP A 803 45.00 -16.35 3.28
CA ASP A 803 46.21 -16.80 3.98
C ASP A 803 47.47 -16.20 3.32
N ASN A 804 48.25 -15.43 4.07
CA ASN A 804 49.55 -14.87 3.71
C ASN A 804 50.64 -15.95 3.52
N SER A 805 50.44 -16.92 2.63
CA SER A 805 51.38 -18.03 2.41
C SER A 805 52.23 -17.93 1.14
N SER A 806 52.07 -16.88 0.32
CA SER A 806 53.05 -16.56 -0.71
C SER A 806 53.95 -15.42 -0.24
N ASN A 807 55.20 -15.77 0.09
CA ASN A 807 56.30 -14.89 0.44
C ASN A 807 56.36 -13.58 -0.38
N THR A 808 55.81 -12.50 0.18
CA THR A 808 56.28 -11.14 -0.05
C THR A 808 56.27 -10.40 1.28
N SER A 809 57.36 -10.55 2.02
CA SER A 809 57.72 -9.75 3.18
C SER A 809 57.90 -8.28 2.78
N ASN A 810 57.23 -7.38 3.53
CA ASN A 810 57.45 -5.94 3.68
C ASN A 810 56.24 -5.03 3.43
N TYR A 811 55.03 -5.54 3.53
CA TYR A 811 53.83 -4.71 3.67
C TYR A 811 53.08 -5.13 4.94
N SER A 812 52.73 -4.16 5.80
CA SER A 812 51.84 -4.41 6.93
C SER A 812 50.52 -4.99 6.42
N PRO A 813 49.74 -5.74 7.24
CA PRO A 813 48.42 -6.25 6.85
C PRO A 813 47.50 -5.16 6.27
N GLU A 814 47.79 -3.91 6.64
CA GLU A 814 47.10 -2.67 6.27
C GLU A 814 47.32 -2.27 4.81
N VAL A 815 48.41 -2.68 4.16
CA VAL A 815 48.70 -2.39 2.75
C VAL A 815 48.29 -3.54 1.83
N ALA A 816 48.33 -4.80 2.31
CA ALA A 816 47.84 -5.96 1.57
C ALA A 816 46.31 -5.99 1.43
N LEU A 817 45.59 -5.35 2.36
CA LEU A 817 44.12 -5.26 2.34
C LEU A 817 43.54 -4.22 1.39
N GLY A 818 44.37 -3.42 0.68
CA GLY A 818 43.86 -2.52 -0.36
C GLY A 818 42.66 -1.68 0.09
N ILE A 819 42.71 -1.13 1.31
CA ILE A 819 41.59 -0.37 1.92
C ILE A 819 41.29 0.92 1.12
N CYS A 820 42.13 1.28 0.17
CA CYS A 820 41.90 2.36 -0.80
C CYS A 820 40.93 1.91 -1.91
N GLU A 821 39.64 1.79 -1.57
CA GLU A 821 38.44 1.86 -2.43
C GLU A 821 37.27 1.19 -1.67
N LEU A 822 37.05 1.57 -0.40
CA LEU A 822 35.76 1.33 0.26
C LEU A 822 34.65 1.69 -0.72
N ARG A 823 33.75 0.74 -0.95
CA ARG A 823 32.77 0.81 -2.04
C ARG A 823 32.13 2.20 -2.05
N PRO A 824 32.29 2.97 -3.14
CA PRO A 824 31.94 4.39 -3.14
C PRO A 824 30.45 4.63 -2.90
N ASN A 825 29.61 3.59 -3.11
CA ASN A 825 28.17 3.64 -2.94
C ASN A 825 27.68 3.01 -1.63
N LEU A 826 28.55 2.45 -0.78
CA LEU A 826 28.13 1.76 0.45
C LEU A 826 27.65 2.80 1.48
N THR A 827 26.35 2.77 1.75
CA THR A 827 25.67 3.66 2.71
C THR A 827 25.45 2.99 4.06
N VAL A 828 25.27 1.65 4.06
CA VAL A 828 24.92 0.88 5.24
C VAL A 828 25.84 -0.34 5.36
N LEU A 829 26.54 -0.45 6.49
CA LEU A 829 27.31 -1.63 6.89
C LEU A 829 26.86 -2.09 8.27
N LYS A 830 26.29 -3.31 8.34
CA LYS A 830 25.88 -3.96 9.59
C LYS A 830 26.64 -5.26 9.75
N LEU A 831 27.19 -5.47 10.95
CA LEU A 831 28.02 -6.62 11.27
C LEU A 831 27.49 -7.20 12.58
N ASN A 832 26.94 -8.41 12.50
CA ASN A 832 26.37 -9.14 13.62
C ASN A 832 27.35 -10.25 14.02
N SER A 833 27.60 -10.43 15.32
CA SER A 833 28.47 -11.50 15.85
C SER A 833 29.85 -11.55 15.19
N VAL A 834 30.70 -10.57 15.50
CA VAL A 834 31.94 -10.31 14.75
C VAL A 834 33.19 -10.69 15.57
N SER A 835 34.22 -11.21 14.91
CA SER A 835 35.54 -11.41 15.53
C SER A 835 36.22 -10.08 15.88
N LYS A 836 37.04 -10.07 16.94
CA LYS A 836 37.77 -8.91 17.48
C LYS A 836 38.67 -8.21 16.44
N GLU A 837 39.14 -8.96 15.44
CA GLU A 837 39.99 -8.48 14.35
C GLU A 837 39.24 -7.55 13.38
N LEU A 838 37.92 -7.72 13.22
CA LEU A 838 37.11 -6.85 12.38
C LEU A 838 36.66 -5.58 13.14
N GLU A 839 36.48 -5.65 14.47
CA GLU A 839 36.24 -4.45 15.29
C GLU A 839 37.38 -3.44 15.14
N GLU A 840 38.64 -3.90 15.18
CA GLU A 840 39.82 -3.06 14.92
C GLU A 840 39.87 -2.50 13.48
N PHE A 841 39.36 -3.24 12.50
CA PHE A 841 39.23 -2.80 11.11
C PHE A 841 38.16 -1.71 10.93
N ILE A 842 37.00 -1.86 11.59
CA ILE A 842 35.89 -0.91 11.54
C ILE A 842 36.26 0.41 12.23
N GLU A 843 36.93 0.35 13.39
CA GLU A 843 37.44 1.53 14.12
C GLU A 843 38.29 2.43 13.21
N LYS A 844 39.11 1.84 12.33
CA LYS A 844 39.94 2.59 11.37
C LYS A 844 39.15 3.22 10.21
N ILE A 845 37.95 2.73 9.91
CA ILE A 845 37.13 3.15 8.75
C ILE A 845 35.93 4.01 9.15
N ARG A 846 35.58 4.01 10.44
CA ARG A 846 34.50 4.81 11.05
C ARG A 846 34.42 6.29 10.63
N PRO A 847 35.53 7.02 10.34
CA PRO A 847 35.44 8.41 9.85
C PRO A 847 34.76 8.57 8.48
N HIS A 848 34.62 7.47 7.72
CA HIS A 848 34.09 7.45 6.35
C HIS A 848 32.79 6.63 6.19
N LEU A 849 32.25 6.07 7.28
CA LEU A 849 31.04 5.25 7.28
C LEU A 849 30.12 5.62 8.45
N THR A 850 28.83 5.73 8.18
CA THR A 850 27.79 5.69 9.22
C THR A 850 27.64 4.25 9.72
N VAL A 851 28.38 3.91 10.78
CA VAL A 851 28.24 2.64 11.50
C VAL A 851 27.10 2.78 12.49
N TYR A 852 26.00 2.05 12.27
CA TYR A 852 24.84 2.04 13.18
C TYR A 852 24.85 0.74 13.99
N GLU A 853 24.96 0.87 15.31
CA GLU A 853 24.59 -0.20 16.24
C GLU A 853 23.05 -0.32 16.25
N CYS A 854 22.53 -1.54 16.12
CA CYS A 854 21.11 -1.81 15.93
C CYS A 854 20.29 -1.41 17.17
N PRO A 855 19.26 -0.55 17.07
CA PRO A 855 18.12 -0.63 17.97
C PRO A 855 17.34 -1.89 17.61
N THR A 856 17.00 -2.70 18.61
CA THR A 856 16.20 -3.92 18.43
C THR A 856 14.89 -3.60 17.73
N ARG A 857 14.55 -4.43 16.74
CA ARG A 857 13.38 -4.34 15.87
C ARG A 857 12.09 -4.62 16.67
N THR A 858 11.67 -3.67 17.50
CA THR A 858 10.42 -3.71 18.27
C THR A 858 9.62 -2.41 18.24
N ASP A 859 10.08 -1.37 17.54
CA ASP A 859 9.36 -0.10 17.43
C ASP A 859 8.85 0.13 15.99
N ALA A 860 7.69 -0.45 15.67
CA ALA A 860 6.77 -0.03 14.62
C ALA A 860 5.34 -0.50 14.92
#